data_AF-A0A7S3XTL8-F1
#
_entry.id   AF-A0A7S3XTL8-F1
#
_cell.length_a   1.000
_cell.length_b   1.000
_cell.length_c   1.000
_cell.angle_alpha   90.00
_cell.angle_beta   90.00
_cell.angle_gamma   90.00
#
_symmetry.space_group_name_H-M   'P 1'
#
loop_
_entity.id
_entity.type
_entity.pdbx_description
1 polymer ?
#
loop_
_entity_poly.entity_id
_entity_poly.type
_entity_poly.pdbx_seq_one_letter_code
_entity_poly.pdbx_strand_id
1 'polypeptide(L)'
;RPAERRDGPGDDAARAAGPAGRAAGHRPCADADPCGPDRRGEGLPRFMKTGLMQEGSATAPIVALLDAGTAHSNAEVVRARAFAEPLLAAEQLDTGENALAHADGVAAILQGIGSAPELQAAAYLVYAGDFLNKPEEVVSKAFGDSYASLVSHTRKLVQLQRAARGAAAGGDRKGDQRAEQTERVRKMLLAFSRDLRVVLLRLASRLQTLRWFAAVRRDCPAELAEESLSVFAPLANRLGIWQIKWELEDLAFRFRDPDRYKALAKGLQETRVVREQRVDAARAALQADLQAQGIAAEVQGRPKHLYSIHKKMQGKDLPLERVFDLRALRVIVASVADCYAALARLHEVYTPVPGEFDDYIAKPKPNGYQSLHTVVIGADGQAMEVQVRTRDMHEHAEHGVAAHWAYKEAGARGYAGVSAAGEFEEQVARARKAVLNQLLAWERDAVHADGAAGFDDRIYVFTPQATIVELTAGATPVDFAYAVHTDLGHRCRGARIDGQMLPLNTPLRSGQTVEIIAAREGGPSLDWLNPELGYLQSQRSRAKVRAWFNALQLAQTVAKGRELVEKLLQREGKTALKLDELAARLGFKGADALFEVVGKDEYSLRNIELLLRPPEPVADEDELLAQKHTRSASTAGRGGVLVVGIDSLLTTLSRCCRPAPPDAIAGFVTRGKGVAIHRSDCSNLAEMRRRSPERVIAVAWGGADADGKGGPVYPVDVLVEGSDRQGLLR
;
A
#
# COMPACT_ATOMS: atom_id res chain seq x y z
N ARG A 1 -12.66 -43.66 -42.81
CA ARG A 1 -12.61 -43.01 -44.16
C ARG A 1 -11.12 -42.82 -44.49
N PRO A 2 -10.71 -43.00 -45.77
CA PRO A 2 -9.44 -43.66 -46.13
C PRO A 2 -8.30 -42.64 -46.39
N ALA A 3 -7.06 -42.97 -46.77
CA ALA A 3 -6.44 -44.19 -47.36
C ALA A 3 -4.91 -44.22 -46.99
N GLU A 4 -4.05 -45.20 -47.34
CA GLU A 4 -4.15 -46.58 -47.85
C GLU A 4 -2.87 -47.38 -47.45
N ARG A 5 -2.92 -48.69 -47.19
CA ARG A 5 -2.37 -49.82 -48.01
C ARG A 5 -1.08 -49.53 -48.79
N ARG A 6 -0.06 -50.41 -48.79
CA ARG A 6 -0.11 -51.85 -49.12
C ARG A 6 1.03 -52.70 -48.50
N ASP A 7 0.74 -54.00 -48.36
CA ASP A 7 1.57 -55.23 -48.55
C ASP A 7 3.04 -55.22 -48.06
N GLY A 8 3.59 -56.13 -47.23
CA GLY A 8 3.21 -57.50 -46.82
C GLY A 8 3.67 -58.58 -47.82
N PRO A 9 4.01 -59.83 -47.43
CA PRO A 9 4.42 -60.41 -46.13
C PRO A 9 5.73 -61.23 -46.24
N GLY A 10 6.06 -62.12 -45.28
CA GLY A 10 6.99 -63.23 -45.50
C GLY A 10 7.70 -63.83 -44.27
N ASP A 11 7.12 -64.92 -43.74
CA ASP A 11 7.75 -66.14 -43.21
C ASP A 11 8.79 -66.02 -42.05
N ASP A 12 8.47 -66.51 -40.83
CA ASP A 12 8.59 -67.91 -40.35
C ASP A 12 10.04 -68.36 -40.08
N ALA A 13 10.37 -69.17 -39.06
CA ALA A 13 9.68 -69.61 -37.83
C ALA A 13 10.74 -70.30 -36.91
N ALA A 14 10.33 -70.70 -35.69
CA ALA A 14 10.98 -71.74 -34.86
C ALA A 14 12.45 -71.52 -34.42
N ARG A 15 12.75 -71.22 -33.13
CA ARG A 15 12.69 -72.08 -31.90
C ARG A 15 14.01 -72.78 -31.54
N ALA A 16 14.49 -72.41 -30.35
CA ALA A 16 14.94 -73.29 -29.24
C ALA A 16 16.40 -73.79 -29.15
N ALA A 17 16.81 -73.90 -27.88
CA ALA A 17 17.92 -74.64 -27.27
C ALA A 17 19.38 -74.14 -27.49
N GLY A 18 20.10 -73.98 -26.37
CA GLY A 18 21.58 -73.91 -26.32
C GLY A 18 22.19 -75.32 -26.15
N PRO A 19 23.30 -75.53 -25.40
CA PRO A 19 24.09 -74.57 -24.61
C PRO A 19 25.63 -74.66 -24.82
N ALA A 20 26.37 -73.86 -24.04
CA ALA A 20 27.75 -74.08 -23.55
C ALA A 20 28.91 -74.40 -24.55
N GLY A 21 29.92 -73.52 -24.57
CA GLY A 21 31.24 -73.82 -25.15
C GLY A 21 32.32 -72.84 -24.68
N ARG A 22 33.31 -73.31 -23.90
CA ARG A 22 34.52 -72.54 -23.54
C ARG A 22 35.55 -72.65 -24.68
N ALA A 23 36.16 -71.53 -25.08
CA ALA A 23 37.52 -71.52 -25.64
C ALA A 23 38.14 -70.11 -25.52
N ALA A 24 39.42 -70.04 -25.16
CA ALA A 24 40.21 -68.81 -25.23
C ALA A 24 40.85 -68.68 -26.62
N GLY A 25 41.08 -67.45 -27.09
CA GLY A 25 41.74 -67.20 -28.38
C GLY A 25 42.18 -65.75 -28.55
N HIS A 26 43.43 -65.55 -28.99
CA HIS A 26 44.08 -64.25 -29.18
C HIS A 26 43.35 -63.30 -30.15
N ARG A 27 43.58 -61.98 -29.98
CA ARG A 27 43.55 -61.01 -31.08
C ARG A 27 44.82 -60.12 -31.05
N PRO A 28 45.35 -59.71 -32.21
CA PRO A 28 46.64 -59.00 -32.32
C PRO A 28 46.51 -57.45 -32.36
N CYS A 29 47.67 -56.78 -32.33
CA CYS A 29 47.87 -55.32 -32.47
C CYS A 29 47.94 -54.84 -33.94
N ALA A 30 48.24 -53.53 -34.10
CA ALA A 30 48.41 -52.68 -35.29
C ALA A 30 47.15 -51.84 -35.63
N ASP A 31 47.12 -50.51 -35.40
CA ASP A 31 47.82 -49.39 -36.12
C ASP A 31 47.06 -49.00 -37.42
N ALA A 32 46.89 -47.74 -37.86
CA ALA A 32 47.52 -46.46 -37.49
C ALA A 32 46.59 -45.23 -37.69
N ASP A 33 47.13 -44.01 -37.47
CA ASP A 33 46.52 -42.67 -37.51
C ASP A 33 45.80 -42.22 -38.81
N PRO A 34 45.13 -41.05 -38.78
CA PRO A 34 45.73 -39.91 -39.50
C PRO A 34 45.93 -38.63 -38.64
N CYS A 35 46.82 -37.76 -39.11
CA CYS A 35 47.51 -36.75 -38.31
C CYS A 35 47.05 -35.28 -38.56
N GLY A 36 47.01 -34.49 -37.48
CA GLY A 36 47.17 -33.01 -37.50
C GLY A 36 45.89 -32.15 -37.67
N PRO A 37 45.96 -30.82 -37.37
CA PRO A 37 47.16 -30.04 -37.05
C PRO A 37 47.23 -29.48 -35.61
N ASP A 38 48.47 -29.17 -35.22
CA ASP A 38 48.88 -28.50 -33.99
C ASP A 38 48.21 -27.13 -33.76
N ARG A 39 47.57 -26.97 -32.59
CA ARG A 39 47.36 -25.66 -31.95
C ARG A 39 47.85 -25.75 -30.51
N ARG A 40 48.93 -25.03 -30.23
CA ARG A 40 49.57 -24.88 -28.91
C ARG A 40 48.54 -24.62 -27.83
N GLY A 41 48.18 -25.67 -27.10
CA GLY A 41 47.32 -25.58 -25.95
C GLY A 41 48.12 -25.03 -24.77
N GLU A 42 47.98 -23.74 -24.48
CA GLU A 42 48.20 -23.24 -23.11
C GLU A 42 47.11 -23.88 -22.22
N GLY A 43 47.42 -25.10 -21.74
CA GLY A 43 46.58 -25.79 -20.77
C GLY A 43 46.39 -24.89 -19.55
N LEU A 44 45.16 -24.85 -19.03
CA LEU A 44 44.87 -24.05 -17.85
C LEU A 44 45.86 -24.39 -16.75
N PRO A 45 46.43 -23.38 -16.06
CA PRO A 45 47.00 -23.60 -14.75
C PRO A 45 45.97 -24.37 -13.91
N ARG A 46 46.40 -25.46 -13.27
CA ARG A 46 45.60 -26.42 -12.48
C ARG A 46 45.06 -25.82 -11.15
N PHE A 47 44.71 -24.53 -11.18
CA PHE A 47 44.47 -23.62 -10.05
C PHE A 47 43.00 -23.22 -9.88
N MET A 48 42.09 -23.82 -10.67
CA MET A 48 40.64 -23.75 -10.45
C MET A 48 40.08 -25.08 -9.96
N LYS A 49 40.70 -25.63 -8.92
CA LYS A 49 39.90 -26.00 -7.75
C LYS A 49 39.76 -24.75 -6.87
N THR A 50 38.90 -23.82 -7.30
CA THR A 50 37.97 -23.22 -6.34
C THR A 50 37.42 -24.37 -5.52
N GLY A 51 37.35 -24.21 -4.19
CA GLY A 51 36.77 -25.25 -3.36
C GLY A 51 35.34 -25.51 -3.82
N LEU A 52 35.13 -26.60 -4.57
CA LEU A 52 33.80 -27.17 -4.72
C LEU A 52 33.28 -27.35 -3.31
N MET A 53 32.12 -26.73 -3.05
CA MET A 53 31.62 -26.49 -1.71
C MET A 53 31.65 -27.81 -0.94
N GLN A 54 32.43 -27.84 0.14
CA GLN A 54 32.77 -29.10 0.81
C GLN A 54 31.47 -29.66 1.41
N GLU A 55 31.03 -30.81 0.90
CA GLU A 55 29.77 -31.44 1.31
C GLU A 55 29.81 -31.69 2.83
N GLY A 56 28.94 -31.01 3.57
CA GLY A 56 28.97 -30.95 5.05
C GLY A 56 29.12 -29.56 5.68
N SER A 57 29.09 -28.46 4.89
CA SER A 57 29.09 -27.08 5.43
C SER A 57 27.88 -26.79 6.33
N ALA A 58 28.09 -26.02 7.39
CA ALA A 58 27.04 -25.57 8.31
C ALA A 58 26.00 -24.63 7.65
N THR A 59 24.78 -24.67 8.19
CA THR A 59 23.58 -23.94 7.78
C THR A 59 23.80 -22.42 7.81
N ALA A 60 23.75 -21.72 6.66
CA ALA A 60 23.82 -20.27 6.71
C ALA A 60 22.48 -19.68 7.16
N PRO A 61 22.50 -18.74 8.10
CA PRO A 61 21.49 -18.77 9.14
C PRO A 61 20.42 -17.71 8.90
N ILE A 62 20.70 -16.80 7.96
CA ILE A 62 19.69 -16.02 7.26
C ILE A 62 18.68 -16.93 6.56
N VAL A 63 19.08 -18.16 6.19
CA VAL A 63 18.12 -19.14 5.71
C VAL A 63 17.37 -19.77 6.87
N ALA A 64 18.04 -20.28 7.91
CA ALA A 64 17.38 -20.88 9.07
C ALA A 64 16.25 -20.02 9.71
N LEU A 65 16.34 -18.68 9.65
CA LEU A 65 15.27 -17.74 10.03
C LEU A 65 14.00 -17.82 9.18
N LEU A 66 14.15 -18.16 7.91
CA LEU A 66 13.11 -18.23 6.89
C LEU A 66 12.48 -19.64 6.83
N ASP A 67 13.02 -20.55 7.64
CA ASP A 67 12.72 -21.98 7.75
C ASP A 67 11.87 -22.28 9.01
N ALA A 68 11.44 -21.23 9.71
CA ALA A 68 10.57 -21.23 10.89
C ALA A 68 9.18 -21.88 10.69
N GLY A 69 8.88 -22.39 9.49
CA GLY A 69 7.59 -22.96 9.12
C GLY A 69 7.73 -24.34 8.49
N THR A 70 7.34 -25.37 9.25
CA THR A 70 7.13 -26.78 8.83
C THR A 70 8.37 -27.56 8.40
N ALA A 71 8.51 -28.79 8.89
CA ALA A 71 9.63 -29.67 8.58
C ALA A 71 9.47 -30.31 7.19
N HIS A 72 9.79 -29.57 6.13
CA HIS A 72 9.78 -30.11 4.77
C HIS A 72 11.05 -30.92 4.49
N SER A 73 10.89 -32.06 3.82
CA SER A 73 12.01 -32.95 3.47
C SER A 73 12.59 -32.60 2.09
N ASN A 74 13.76 -33.15 1.77
CA ASN A 74 14.35 -33.10 0.42
C ASN A 74 13.38 -33.56 -0.70
N ALA A 75 12.30 -34.28 -0.37
CA ALA A 75 11.25 -34.63 -1.33
C ALA A 75 10.56 -33.39 -1.95
N GLU A 76 10.47 -32.26 -1.25
CA GLU A 76 9.93 -31.01 -1.81
C GLU A 76 10.83 -30.44 -2.90
N VAL A 77 12.15 -30.45 -2.70
CA VAL A 77 13.14 -30.02 -3.71
C VAL A 77 13.04 -30.90 -4.95
N VAL A 78 12.99 -32.22 -4.77
CA VAL A 78 12.82 -33.19 -5.86
C VAL A 78 11.51 -32.97 -6.61
N ARG A 79 10.40 -32.72 -5.88
CA ARG A 79 9.08 -32.44 -6.46
C ARG A 79 9.05 -31.13 -7.24
N ALA A 80 9.67 -30.07 -6.71
CA ALA A 80 9.77 -28.77 -7.38
C ALA A 80 10.66 -28.84 -8.63
N ARG A 81 11.77 -29.57 -8.57
CA ARG A 81 12.64 -29.84 -9.73
C ARG A 81 11.89 -30.62 -10.81
N ALA A 82 11.22 -31.73 -10.46
CA ALA A 82 10.46 -32.54 -11.42
C ALA A 82 9.28 -31.77 -12.07
N PHE A 83 8.69 -30.80 -11.35
CA PHE A 83 7.68 -29.89 -11.89
C PHE A 83 8.27 -28.85 -12.86
N ALA A 84 9.46 -28.33 -12.57
CA ALA A 84 10.13 -27.30 -13.37
C ALA A 84 10.89 -27.86 -14.59
N GLU A 85 11.44 -29.06 -14.50
CA GLU A 85 12.22 -29.74 -15.55
C GLU A 85 11.56 -29.71 -16.95
N PRO A 86 10.29 -30.11 -17.16
CA PRO A 86 9.66 -30.05 -18.48
C PRO A 86 9.45 -28.63 -19.02
N LEU A 87 9.50 -27.60 -18.16
CA LEU A 87 9.35 -26.19 -18.54
C LEU A 87 10.70 -25.50 -18.78
N LEU A 88 11.79 -26.02 -18.20
CA LEU A 88 13.11 -25.37 -18.20
C LEU A 88 14.19 -26.10 -19.00
N ALA A 89 14.02 -27.40 -19.28
CA ALA A 89 15.09 -28.21 -19.89
C ALA A 89 15.51 -27.74 -21.29
N ALA A 90 14.56 -27.29 -22.11
CA ALA A 90 14.82 -26.82 -23.47
C ALA A 90 15.15 -25.31 -23.55
N GLU A 91 14.94 -24.56 -22.46
CA GLU A 91 14.92 -23.10 -22.47
C GLU A 91 16.29 -22.47 -22.15
N GLN A 92 16.50 -21.26 -22.65
CA GLN A 92 17.69 -20.46 -22.39
C GLN A 92 17.33 -19.11 -21.76
N LEU A 93 18.12 -18.70 -20.78
CA LEU A 93 18.04 -17.38 -20.16
C LEU A 93 18.68 -16.32 -21.07
N ASP A 94 18.37 -15.05 -20.83
CA ASP A 94 18.92 -13.88 -21.53
C ASP A 94 20.47 -13.85 -21.58
N THR A 95 21.14 -14.56 -20.66
CA THR A 95 22.60 -14.71 -20.58
C THR A 95 23.17 -15.79 -21.51
N GLY A 96 22.33 -16.61 -22.13
CA GLY A 96 22.71 -17.82 -22.89
C GLY A 96 22.89 -19.07 -22.02
N GLU A 97 22.55 -19.00 -20.74
CA GLU A 97 22.53 -20.14 -19.81
C GLU A 97 21.31 -21.03 -20.06
N ASN A 98 21.44 -22.36 -19.99
CA ASN A 98 20.28 -23.24 -19.92
C ASN A 98 19.52 -23.01 -18.60
N ALA A 99 18.20 -22.83 -18.67
CA ALA A 99 17.41 -22.40 -17.53
C ALA A 99 17.35 -23.44 -16.40
N LEU A 100 17.29 -24.74 -16.72
CA LEU A 100 17.33 -25.81 -15.73
C LEU A 100 18.70 -25.93 -15.06
N ALA A 101 19.79 -25.91 -15.84
CA ALA A 101 21.15 -25.94 -15.29
C ALA A 101 21.49 -24.70 -14.42
N HIS A 102 20.90 -23.53 -14.73
CA HIS A 102 20.97 -22.37 -13.86
C HIS A 102 20.20 -22.61 -12.55
N ALA A 103 18.98 -23.13 -12.61
CA ALA A 103 18.18 -23.46 -11.42
C ALA A 103 18.88 -24.50 -10.50
N ASP A 104 19.42 -25.58 -11.07
CA ASP A 104 20.21 -26.59 -10.36
C ASP A 104 21.43 -25.94 -9.67
N GLY A 105 22.17 -25.05 -10.35
CA GLY A 105 23.31 -24.35 -9.77
C GLY A 105 22.94 -23.33 -8.68
N VAL A 106 21.80 -22.66 -8.82
CA VAL A 106 21.25 -21.78 -7.77
C VAL A 106 20.85 -22.58 -6.54
N ALA A 107 20.15 -23.70 -6.72
CA ALA A 107 19.82 -24.62 -5.62
C ALA A 107 21.07 -25.15 -4.92
N ALA A 108 22.13 -25.51 -5.66
CA ALA A 108 23.40 -25.96 -5.10
C ALA A 108 24.16 -24.85 -4.34
N ILE A 109 24.13 -23.59 -4.81
CA ILE A 109 24.69 -22.45 -4.05
C ILE A 109 23.93 -22.23 -2.75
N LEU A 110 22.60 -22.28 -2.81
CA LEU A 110 21.73 -22.16 -1.64
C LEU A 110 22.01 -23.32 -0.65
N GLN A 111 22.10 -24.56 -1.12
CA GLN A 111 22.48 -25.72 -0.30
C GLN A 111 23.90 -25.59 0.28
N GLY A 112 24.84 -24.98 -0.45
CA GLY A 112 26.21 -24.75 0.01
C GLY A 112 26.33 -23.64 1.07
N ILE A 113 25.41 -22.67 1.08
CA ILE A 113 25.12 -21.82 2.24
C ILE A 113 24.07 -22.46 3.17
N GLY A 114 23.94 -23.79 3.15
CA GLY A 114 23.01 -24.57 3.96
C GLY A 114 21.62 -23.96 4.10
N SER A 115 20.92 -23.82 2.97
CA SER A 115 19.54 -23.35 2.92
C SER A 115 18.50 -24.45 3.18
N ALA A 116 17.33 -24.04 3.68
CA ALA A 116 16.09 -24.83 3.63
C ALA A 116 15.87 -25.59 2.31
N PRO A 117 15.30 -26.80 2.38
CA PRO A 117 14.62 -27.42 1.24
C PRO A 117 13.61 -26.49 0.56
N GLU A 118 12.89 -25.66 1.30
CA GLU A 118 11.91 -24.70 0.79
C GLU A 118 12.55 -23.61 -0.08
N LEU A 119 13.70 -23.07 0.34
CA LEU A 119 14.40 -22.04 -0.44
C LEU A 119 15.05 -22.63 -1.70
N GLN A 120 15.52 -23.89 -1.63
CA GLN A 120 16.01 -24.64 -2.79
C GLN A 120 14.87 -24.96 -3.77
N ALA A 121 13.72 -25.43 -3.27
CA ALA A 121 12.53 -25.70 -4.07
C ALA A 121 12.01 -24.42 -4.77
N ALA A 122 12.02 -23.29 -4.05
CA ALA A 122 11.64 -21.98 -4.60
C ALA A 122 12.50 -21.54 -5.78
N ALA A 123 13.79 -21.92 -5.84
CA ALA A 123 14.65 -21.60 -6.98
C ALA A 123 14.08 -22.15 -8.30
N TYR A 124 13.67 -23.42 -8.32
CA TYR A 124 13.04 -24.05 -9.49
C TYR A 124 11.71 -23.38 -9.86
N LEU A 125 10.85 -23.11 -8.86
CA LEU A 125 9.52 -22.53 -9.07
C LEU A 125 9.57 -21.09 -9.59
N VAL A 126 10.58 -20.30 -9.19
CA VAL A 126 10.79 -18.93 -9.69
C VAL A 126 11.04 -18.93 -11.21
N TYR A 127 11.96 -19.78 -11.69
CA TYR A 127 12.27 -19.86 -13.12
C TYR A 127 11.13 -20.50 -13.91
N ALA A 128 10.54 -21.60 -13.42
CA ALA A 128 9.36 -22.22 -14.05
C ALA A 128 8.21 -21.23 -14.20
N GLY A 129 8.06 -20.29 -13.25
CA GLY A 129 7.05 -19.25 -13.28
C GLY A 129 7.07 -18.40 -14.56
N ASP A 130 8.23 -18.12 -15.18
CA ASP A 130 8.31 -17.36 -16.44
C ASP A 130 7.59 -18.05 -17.62
N PHE A 131 7.39 -19.37 -17.55
CA PHE A 131 6.74 -20.19 -18.57
C PHE A 131 5.30 -20.63 -18.19
N LEU A 132 4.79 -20.20 -17.04
CA LEU A 132 3.45 -20.55 -16.55
C LEU A 132 2.40 -19.48 -16.85
N ASN A 133 1.27 -19.89 -17.44
CA ASN A 133 0.04 -19.10 -17.46
C ASN A 133 -0.51 -18.98 -16.03
N LYS A 134 -0.67 -17.75 -15.53
CA LYS A 134 -1.11 -17.44 -14.15
C LYS A 134 -0.22 -18.14 -13.08
N PRO A 135 1.07 -17.76 -12.98
CA PRO A 135 2.06 -18.37 -12.09
C PRO A 135 1.59 -18.47 -10.63
N GLU A 136 0.97 -17.40 -10.12
CA GLU A 136 0.57 -17.24 -8.72
C GLU A 136 -0.53 -18.27 -8.36
N GLU A 137 -1.54 -18.45 -9.22
CA GLU A 137 -2.62 -19.43 -9.03
C GLU A 137 -2.13 -20.88 -9.15
N VAL A 138 -1.20 -21.16 -10.08
CA VAL A 138 -0.66 -22.51 -10.29
C VAL A 138 0.24 -22.94 -9.14
N VAL A 139 1.17 -22.08 -8.71
CA VAL A 139 2.09 -22.37 -7.61
C VAL A 139 1.34 -22.41 -6.27
N SER A 140 0.35 -21.53 -6.04
CA SER A 140 -0.52 -21.56 -4.86
C SER A 140 -1.21 -22.92 -4.70
N LYS A 141 -1.82 -23.43 -5.77
CA LYS A 141 -2.53 -24.73 -5.74
C LYS A 141 -1.59 -25.94 -5.60
N ALA A 142 -0.38 -25.88 -6.16
CA ALA A 142 0.53 -27.03 -6.20
C ALA A 142 1.47 -27.10 -4.98
N PHE A 143 1.94 -25.96 -4.47
CA PHE A 143 2.96 -25.86 -3.43
C PHE A 143 2.56 -24.93 -2.26
N GLY A 144 1.57 -24.05 -2.43
CA GLY A 144 1.04 -23.17 -1.38
C GLY A 144 1.39 -21.69 -1.55
N ASP A 145 0.67 -20.85 -0.81
CA ASP A 145 0.69 -19.38 -0.98
C ASP A 145 2.05 -18.74 -0.65
N SER A 146 2.83 -19.32 0.26
CA SER A 146 4.20 -18.89 0.57
C SER A 146 5.09 -18.92 -0.68
N TYR A 147 5.07 -20.03 -1.41
CA TYR A 147 5.82 -20.18 -2.66
C TYR A 147 5.26 -19.27 -3.76
N ALA A 148 3.94 -19.14 -3.88
CA ALA A 148 3.31 -18.25 -4.87
C ALA A 148 3.73 -16.78 -4.67
N SER A 149 3.73 -16.31 -3.41
CA SER A 149 4.20 -14.98 -3.02
C SER A 149 5.69 -14.78 -3.34
N LEU A 150 6.53 -15.78 -3.03
CA LEU A 150 7.97 -15.72 -3.30
C LEU A 150 8.29 -15.70 -4.81
N VAL A 151 7.60 -16.50 -5.61
CA VAL A 151 7.67 -16.48 -7.09
C VAL A 151 7.22 -15.10 -7.61
N SER A 152 6.09 -14.59 -7.13
CA SER A 152 5.56 -13.28 -7.51
C SER A 152 6.55 -12.15 -7.26
N HIS A 153 7.08 -12.04 -6.03
CA HIS A 153 8.01 -10.99 -5.65
C HIS A 153 9.34 -11.09 -6.40
N THR A 154 9.89 -12.30 -6.57
CA THR A 154 11.16 -12.50 -7.29
C THR A 154 11.02 -12.19 -8.77
N ARG A 155 9.93 -12.61 -9.43
CA ARG A 155 9.68 -12.29 -10.84
C ARG A 155 9.46 -10.80 -11.08
N LYS A 156 8.67 -10.14 -10.22
CA LYS A 156 8.48 -8.67 -10.27
C LYS A 156 9.83 -7.93 -10.14
N LEU A 157 10.70 -8.36 -9.23
CA LEU A 157 12.05 -7.82 -9.11
C LEU A 157 12.89 -8.00 -10.39
N VAL A 158 12.90 -9.20 -10.97
CA VAL A 158 13.67 -9.49 -12.20
C VAL A 158 13.13 -8.69 -13.39
N GLN A 159 11.81 -8.57 -13.53
CA GLN A 159 11.17 -7.74 -14.57
C GLN A 159 11.55 -6.26 -14.43
N LEU A 160 11.55 -5.72 -13.21
CA LEU A 160 11.98 -4.34 -12.93
C LEU A 160 13.47 -4.14 -13.25
N GLN A 161 14.33 -5.10 -12.93
CA GLN A 161 15.75 -5.08 -13.30
C GLN A 161 15.99 -5.20 -14.82
N ARG A 162 15.17 -5.98 -15.54
CA ARG A 162 15.21 -6.07 -17.02
C ARG A 162 14.78 -4.74 -17.66
N ALA A 163 13.65 -4.17 -17.25
CA ALA A 163 13.13 -2.90 -17.76
C ALA A 163 14.15 -1.75 -17.54
N ALA A 164 14.78 -1.73 -16.38
CA ALA A 164 15.86 -0.81 -16.04
C ALA A 164 17.07 -0.89 -16.99
N ARG A 165 17.54 -2.09 -17.33
CA ARG A 165 18.64 -2.24 -18.30
C ARG A 165 18.22 -1.80 -19.71
N GLY A 166 17.00 -2.16 -20.12
CA GLY A 166 16.45 -1.71 -21.40
C GLY A 166 16.40 -0.19 -21.55
N ALA A 167 16.07 0.54 -20.49
CA ALA A 167 16.11 2.02 -20.48
C ALA A 167 17.53 2.58 -20.60
N ALA A 168 18.53 1.95 -19.97
CA ALA A 168 19.92 2.42 -19.99
C ALA A 168 20.58 2.34 -21.37
N ALA A 169 20.10 1.46 -22.26
CA ALA A 169 20.57 1.35 -23.64
C ALA A 169 20.08 2.50 -24.55
N GLY A 170 19.22 3.39 -24.05
CA GLY A 170 18.51 4.43 -24.80
C GLY A 170 18.99 5.88 -24.61
N GLY A 171 20.29 6.15 -24.82
CA GLY A 171 20.76 7.51 -25.13
C GLY A 171 21.22 8.43 -23.97
N ASP A 172 22.15 9.32 -24.30
CA ASP A 172 22.91 10.19 -23.39
C ASP A 172 22.08 11.13 -22.48
N ARG A 173 21.81 10.72 -21.24
CA ARG A 173 21.54 11.62 -20.10
C ARG A 173 22.14 11.10 -18.79
N LYS A 174 23.37 11.53 -18.47
CA LYS A 174 24.06 11.25 -17.18
C LYS A 174 23.28 11.69 -15.92
N GLY A 175 22.27 12.56 -16.06
CA GLY A 175 21.37 12.94 -14.97
C GLY A 175 20.28 11.89 -14.68
N ASP A 176 19.58 11.41 -15.72
CA ASP A 176 18.51 10.41 -15.58
C ASP A 176 19.03 9.07 -15.06
N GLN A 177 20.18 8.60 -15.58
CA GLN A 177 20.78 7.33 -15.17
C GLN A 177 21.00 7.21 -13.65
N ARG A 178 21.28 8.32 -12.94
CA ARG A 178 21.48 8.34 -11.48
C ARG A 178 20.17 8.26 -10.70
N ALA A 179 19.15 8.99 -11.14
CA ALA A 179 17.81 8.92 -10.59
C ALA A 179 17.22 7.52 -10.80
N GLU A 180 17.41 6.94 -11.99
CA GLU A 180 17.02 5.57 -12.31
C GLU A 180 17.81 4.55 -11.48
N GLN A 181 19.13 4.69 -11.31
CA GLN A 181 19.93 3.78 -10.48
C GLN A 181 19.44 3.78 -9.02
N THR A 182 19.12 4.95 -8.49
CA THR A 182 18.51 5.11 -7.16
C THR A 182 17.12 4.48 -7.09
N GLU A 183 16.30 4.62 -8.14
CA GLU A 183 14.96 4.05 -8.21
C GLU A 183 14.96 2.52 -8.35
N ARG A 184 15.95 1.96 -9.09
CA ARG A 184 16.24 0.52 -9.15
C ARG A 184 16.62 -0.04 -7.78
N VAL A 185 17.52 0.65 -7.07
CA VAL A 185 17.94 0.33 -5.69
C VAL A 185 16.73 0.35 -4.74
N ARG A 186 15.89 1.39 -4.81
CA ARG A 186 14.66 1.53 -4.01
C ARG A 186 13.63 0.44 -4.28
N LYS A 187 13.29 0.18 -5.55
CA LYS A 187 12.35 -0.89 -5.94
C LYS A 187 12.84 -2.27 -5.50
N MET A 188 14.14 -2.49 -5.57
CA MET A 188 14.79 -3.70 -5.10
C MET A 188 14.67 -3.86 -3.57
N LEU A 189 14.94 -2.80 -2.81
CA LEU A 189 14.70 -2.75 -1.36
C LEU A 189 13.24 -2.99 -0.96
N LEU A 190 12.28 -2.42 -1.70
CA LEU A 190 10.84 -2.64 -1.49
C LEU A 190 10.41 -4.09 -1.81
N ALA A 191 11.02 -4.74 -2.81
CA ALA A 191 10.80 -6.17 -3.06
C ALA A 191 11.37 -7.04 -1.92
N PHE A 192 12.56 -6.69 -1.44
CA PHE A 192 13.26 -7.38 -0.36
C PHE A 192 12.63 -7.20 1.02
N SER A 193 11.96 -6.07 1.28
CA SER A 193 11.30 -5.82 2.57
C SER A 193 10.13 -6.78 2.84
N ARG A 194 9.49 -7.27 1.77
CA ARG A 194 8.35 -8.18 1.84
C ARG A 194 8.76 -9.63 2.13
N ASP A 195 9.85 -10.09 1.52
CA ASP A 195 10.42 -11.41 1.78
C ASP A 195 11.93 -11.41 1.52
N LEU A 196 12.70 -11.72 2.57
CA LEU A 196 14.16 -11.76 2.55
C LEU A 196 14.70 -12.93 1.69
N ARG A 197 13.90 -13.99 1.48
CA ARG A 197 14.23 -15.12 0.59
C ARG A 197 14.50 -14.67 -0.84
N VAL A 198 13.82 -13.60 -1.29
CA VAL A 198 14.03 -12.98 -2.61
C VAL A 198 15.47 -12.49 -2.77
N VAL A 199 16.09 -11.97 -1.71
CA VAL A 199 17.49 -11.50 -1.74
C VAL A 199 18.44 -12.67 -1.95
N LEU A 200 18.23 -13.75 -1.19
CA LEU A 200 19.09 -14.94 -1.22
C LEU A 200 19.03 -15.63 -2.59
N LEU A 201 17.82 -15.83 -3.12
CA LEU A 201 17.59 -16.32 -4.48
C LEU A 201 18.31 -15.45 -5.51
N ARG A 202 18.24 -14.12 -5.37
CA ARG A 202 18.88 -13.21 -6.34
C ARG A 202 20.40 -13.17 -6.24
N LEU A 203 20.96 -13.23 -5.02
CA LEU A 203 22.40 -13.36 -4.78
C LEU A 203 22.96 -14.66 -5.34
N ALA A 204 22.29 -15.79 -5.08
CA ALA A 204 22.67 -17.09 -5.62
C ALA A 204 22.55 -17.13 -7.16
N SER A 205 21.46 -16.59 -7.73
CA SER A 205 21.30 -16.40 -9.18
C SER A 205 22.44 -15.59 -9.80
N ARG A 206 22.81 -14.45 -9.20
CA ARG A 206 23.90 -13.62 -9.74
C ARG A 206 25.24 -14.34 -9.67
N LEU A 207 25.51 -15.05 -8.57
CA LEU A 207 26.73 -15.84 -8.42
C LEU A 207 26.79 -16.99 -9.43
N GLN A 208 25.68 -17.70 -9.67
CA GLN A 208 25.62 -18.78 -10.66
C GLN A 208 25.93 -18.28 -12.07
N THR A 209 25.34 -17.15 -12.49
CA THR A 209 25.65 -16.54 -13.80
C THR A 209 27.14 -16.22 -13.94
N LEU A 210 27.77 -15.63 -12.91
CA LEU A 210 29.21 -15.34 -12.95
C LEU A 210 30.07 -16.61 -13.00
N ARG A 211 29.70 -17.66 -12.24
CA ARG A 211 30.33 -18.98 -12.30
C ARG A 211 30.21 -19.59 -13.72
N TRP A 212 29.06 -19.47 -14.36
CA TRP A 212 28.83 -19.97 -15.71
C TRP A 212 29.69 -19.25 -16.76
N PHE A 213 29.73 -17.91 -16.75
CA PHE A 213 30.62 -17.15 -17.65
C PHE A 213 32.09 -17.56 -17.46
N ALA A 214 32.52 -17.82 -16.22
CA ALA A 214 33.88 -18.27 -15.91
C ALA A 214 34.16 -19.70 -16.41
N ALA A 215 33.19 -20.62 -16.26
CA ALA A 215 33.30 -22.00 -16.71
C ALA A 215 33.33 -22.12 -18.23
N VAL A 216 32.43 -21.42 -18.93
CA VAL A 216 32.33 -21.40 -20.41
C VAL A 216 33.42 -20.52 -21.05
N ARG A 217 34.12 -19.69 -20.26
CA ARG A 217 35.14 -18.72 -20.69
C ARG A 217 34.62 -17.75 -21.75
N ARG A 218 33.41 -17.24 -21.54
CA ARG A 218 32.84 -16.14 -22.31
C ARG A 218 33.04 -14.83 -21.57
N ASP A 219 33.13 -13.75 -22.32
CA ASP A 219 33.12 -12.41 -21.75
C ASP A 219 31.75 -12.13 -21.13
N CYS A 220 31.75 -11.79 -19.85
CA CYS A 220 30.57 -11.34 -19.14
C CYS A 220 30.25 -9.89 -19.54
N PRO A 221 28.98 -9.51 -19.75
CA PRO A 221 28.60 -8.11 -19.95
C PRO A 221 29.14 -7.22 -18.83
N ALA A 222 29.79 -6.11 -19.20
CA ALA A 222 30.45 -5.21 -18.25
C ALA A 222 29.48 -4.65 -17.19
N GLU A 223 28.24 -4.36 -17.58
CA GLU A 223 27.16 -3.95 -16.67
C GLU A 223 26.87 -4.99 -15.58
N LEU A 224 26.93 -6.28 -15.92
CA LEU A 224 26.64 -7.37 -14.97
C LEU A 224 27.79 -7.52 -13.96
N ALA A 225 29.04 -7.37 -14.41
CA ALA A 225 30.20 -7.35 -13.53
C ALA A 225 30.19 -6.11 -12.60
N GLU A 226 29.89 -4.91 -13.13
CA GLU A 226 29.79 -3.67 -12.35
C GLU A 226 28.64 -3.73 -11.34
N GLU A 227 27.44 -4.19 -11.74
CA GLU A 227 26.29 -4.40 -10.83
C GLU A 227 26.62 -5.43 -9.74
N SER A 228 27.38 -6.48 -10.06
CA SER A 228 27.82 -7.46 -9.06
C SER A 228 28.75 -6.86 -8.02
N LEU A 229 29.66 -5.98 -8.45
CA LEU A 229 30.65 -5.32 -7.59
C LEU A 229 30.05 -4.19 -6.74
N SER A 230 29.15 -3.38 -7.33
CA SER A 230 28.59 -2.17 -6.73
C SER A 230 27.32 -2.42 -5.90
N VAL A 231 26.52 -3.44 -6.26
CA VAL A 231 25.25 -3.76 -5.60
C VAL A 231 25.34 -5.08 -4.83
N PHE A 232 25.58 -6.19 -5.52
CA PHE A 232 25.38 -7.52 -4.91
C PHE A 232 26.46 -7.91 -3.89
N ALA A 233 27.73 -7.57 -4.12
CA ALA A 233 28.79 -7.80 -3.13
C ALA A 233 28.62 -6.96 -1.84
N PRO A 234 28.35 -5.64 -1.89
CA PRO A 234 28.02 -4.85 -0.68
C PRO A 234 26.78 -5.35 0.06
N LEU A 235 25.76 -5.81 -0.69
CA LEU A 235 24.55 -6.42 -0.14
C LEU A 235 24.89 -7.70 0.64
N ALA A 236 25.60 -8.65 0.03
CA ALA A 236 26.05 -9.88 0.70
C ALA A 236 26.92 -9.59 1.94
N ASN A 237 27.80 -8.58 1.87
CA ASN A 237 28.63 -8.15 3.01
C ASN A 237 27.79 -7.67 4.20
N ARG A 238 26.67 -6.96 3.96
CA ARG A 238 25.78 -6.46 5.02
C ARG A 238 24.96 -7.58 5.65
N LEU A 239 24.41 -8.48 4.84
CA LEU A 239 23.74 -9.70 5.32
C LEU A 239 24.69 -10.66 6.09
N GLY A 240 26.00 -10.44 5.99
CA GLY A 240 27.03 -11.26 6.62
C GLY A 240 27.36 -12.55 5.85
N ILE A 241 26.79 -12.76 4.66
CA ILE A 241 27.00 -13.96 3.84
C ILE A 241 28.36 -13.85 3.13
N TRP A 242 29.43 -14.11 3.88
CA TRP A 242 30.78 -13.80 3.43
C TRP A 242 31.22 -14.71 2.29
N GLN A 243 30.76 -15.97 2.22
CA GLN A 243 31.10 -16.89 1.12
C GLN A 243 30.65 -16.35 -0.24
N ILE A 244 29.38 -15.96 -0.35
CA ILE A 244 28.84 -15.37 -1.59
C ILE A 244 29.54 -14.05 -1.90
N LYS A 245 29.79 -13.23 -0.87
CA LYS A 245 30.43 -11.91 -1.04
C LYS A 245 31.79 -12.00 -1.74
N TRP A 246 32.73 -12.79 -1.20
CA TRP A 246 34.10 -12.80 -1.75
C TRP A 246 34.13 -13.42 -3.15
N GLU A 247 33.27 -14.39 -3.43
CA GLU A 247 33.23 -15.05 -4.73
C GLU A 247 32.60 -14.13 -5.81
N LEU A 248 31.55 -13.37 -5.45
CA LEU A 248 31.03 -12.29 -6.28
C LEU A 248 32.12 -11.23 -6.56
N GLU A 249 32.88 -10.80 -5.54
CA GLU A 249 33.95 -9.81 -5.68
C GLU A 249 35.06 -10.30 -6.62
N ASP A 250 35.60 -11.50 -6.42
CA ASP A 250 36.71 -12.03 -7.24
C ASP A 250 36.26 -12.36 -8.69
N LEU A 251 35.03 -12.87 -8.89
CA LEU A 251 34.50 -13.10 -10.23
C LEU A 251 34.14 -11.80 -10.95
N ALA A 252 33.49 -10.84 -10.28
CA ALA A 252 33.22 -9.53 -10.87
C ALA A 252 34.51 -8.81 -11.25
N PHE A 253 35.54 -8.84 -10.40
CA PHE A 253 36.85 -8.28 -10.69
C PHE A 253 37.50 -8.93 -11.92
N ARG A 254 37.44 -10.27 -12.03
CA ARG A 254 37.94 -11.02 -13.19
C ARG A 254 37.37 -10.55 -14.53
N PHE A 255 36.08 -10.22 -14.57
CA PHE A 255 35.44 -9.74 -15.80
C PHE A 255 35.57 -8.22 -16.00
N ARG A 256 35.62 -7.46 -14.90
CA ARG A 256 35.68 -5.99 -14.96
C ARG A 256 37.06 -5.45 -15.33
N ASP A 257 38.11 -6.10 -14.84
CA ASP A 257 39.51 -5.74 -15.11
C ASP A 257 40.34 -7.04 -15.26
N PRO A 258 40.21 -7.74 -16.42
CA PRO A 258 40.80 -9.05 -16.63
C PRO A 258 42.33 -9.01 -16.59
N ASP A 259 42.95 -7.89 -16.97
CA ASP A 259 44.41 -7.80 -17.09
C ASP A 259 45.06 -7.54 -15.73
N ARG A 260 44.49 -6.67 -14.87
CA ARG A 260 44.94 -6.59 -13.46
C ARG A 260 44.65 -7.88 -12.71
N TYR A 261 43.51 -8.53 -12.95
CA TYR A 261 43.21 -9.83 -12.35
C TYR A 261 44.27 -10.88 -12.73
N LYS A 262 44.63 -11.02 -14.02
CA LYS A 262 45.66 -11.95 -14.49
C LYS A 262 47.04 -11.61 -13.90
N ALA A 263 47.42 -10.34 -13.85
CA ALA A 263 48.70 -9.91 -13.30
C ALA A 263 48.82 -10.25 -11.80
N LEU A 264 47.78 -9.96 -11.02
CA LEU A 264 47.72 -10.30 -9.59
C LEU A 264 47.73 -11.82 -9.37
N ALA A 265 46.92 -12.57 -10.14
CA ALA A 265 46.89 -14.02 -10.05
C ALA A 265 48.25 -14.67 -10.40
N LYS A 266 48.97 -14.12 -11.38
CA LYS A 266 50.31 -14.59 -11.77
C LYS A 266 51.35 -14.32 -10.68
N GLY A 267 51.42 -13.10 -10.14
CA GLY A 267 52.35 -12.78 -9.04
C GLY A 267 52.07 -13.56 -7.75
N LEU A 268 50.79 -13.83 -7.46
CA LEU A 268 50.38 -14.71 -6.36
C LEU A 268 50.81 -16.17 -6.58
N GLN A 269 50.89 -16.59 -7.85
CA GLN A 269 51.20 -17.96 -8.23
C GLN A 269 52.71 -18.24 -8.18
N GLU A 270 53.54 -17.30 -8.63
CA GLU A 270 55.01 -17.42 -8.60
C GLU A 270 55.55 -17.54 -7.17
N THR A 271 54.88 -16.91 -6.20
CA THR A 271 55.27 -16.92 -4.77
C THR A 271 54.55 -17.99 -3.92
N ARG A 272 53.66 -18.80 -4.53
CA ARG A 272 52.71 -19.68 -3.80
C ARG A 272 53.38 -20.61 -2.79
N VAL A 273 54.35 -21.41 -3.23
CA VAL A 273 54.95 -22.49 -2.41
C VAL A 273 55.68 -21.93 -1.19
N VAL A 274 56.49 -20.88 -1.40
CA VAL A 274 57.22 -20.20 -0.32
C VAL A 274 56.24 -19.59 0.69
N ARG A 275 55.14 -19.00 0.22
CA ARG A 275 54.12 -18.41 1.09
C ARG A 275 53.36 -19.46 1.89
N GLU A 276 52.96 -20.57 1.27
CA GLU A 276 52.29 -21.69 1.97
C GLU A 276 53.19 -22.25 3.06
N GLN A 277 54.47 -22.51 2.77
CA GLN A 277 55.45 -22.95 3.77
C GLN A 277 55.63 -21.94 4.93
N ARG A 278 55.72 -20.64 4.65
CA ARG A 278 55.84 -19.60 5.70
C ARG A 278 54.59 -19.47 6.56
N VAL A 279 53.39 -19.59 5.97
CA VAL A 279 52.12 -19.56 6.70
C VAL A 279 51.96 -20.81 7.56
N ASP A 280 52.37 -21.98 7.04
CA ASP A 280 52.33 -23.25 7.75
C ASP A 280 53.31 -23.29 8.93
N ALA A 281 54.52 -22.75 8.77
CA ALA A 281 55.49 -22.60 9.84
C ALA A 281 54.97 -21.64 10.94
N ALA A 282 54.42 -20.49 10.54
CA ALA A 282 53.85 -19.52 11.49
C ALA A 282 52.62 -20.08 12.23
N ARG A 283 51.76 -20.84 11.53
CA ARG A 283 50.65 -21.60 12.13
C ARG A 283 51.16 -22.56 13.20
N ALA A 284 52.14 -23.40 12.85
CA ALA A 284 52.66 -24.43 13.74
C ALA A 284 53.31 -23.83 14.99
N ALA A 285 54.11 -22.77 14.84
CA ALA A 285 54.71 -22.04 15.96
C ALA A 285 53.64 -21.46 16.90
N LEU A 286 52.70 -20.67 16.36
CA LEU A 286 51.63 -20.05 17.15
C LEU A 286 50.73 -21.10 17.84
N GLN A 287 50.45 -22.22 17.18
CA GLN A 287 49.66 -23.29 17.78
C GLN A 287 50.40 -23.97 18.94
N ALA A 288 51.72 -24.20 18.81
CA ALA A 288 52.54 -24.72 19.90
C ALA A 288 52.63 -23.75 21.09
N ASP A 289 52.81 -22.45 20.82
CA ASP A 289 52.87 -21.41 21.86
C ASP A 289 51.57 -21.27 22.67
N LEU A 290 50.42 -21.42 22.01
CA LEU A 290 49.10 -21.42 22.67
C LEU A 290 48.87 -22.70 23.48
N GLN A 291 49.26 -23.87 22.94
CA GLN A 291 49.18 -25.15 23.64
C GLN A 291 50.09 -25.19 24.89
N ALA A 292 51.28 -24.60 24.83
CA ALA A 292 52.20 -24.51 25.97
C ALA A 292 51.62 -23.70 27.16
N GLN A 293 50.67 -22.79 26.89
CA GLN A 293 49.92 -22.02 27.89
C GLN A 293 48.59 -22.68 28.29
N GLY A 294 48.31 -23.90 27.83
CA GLY A 294 47.06 -24.61 28.09
C GLY A 294 45.84 -24.09 27.31
N ILE A 295 46.03 -23.19 26.34
CA ILE A 295 44.95 -22.62 25.54
C ILE A 295 44.63 -23.58 24.38
N ALA A 296 43.46 -24.21 24.42
CA ALA A 296 42.97 -25.06 23.34
C ALA A 296 42.52 -24.20 22.14
N ALA A 297 43.42 -24.00 21.18
CA ALA A 297 43.21 -23.18 19.99
C ALA A 297 43.46 -23.95 18.68
N GLU A 298 42.58 -23.73 17.70
CA GLU A 298 42.77 -24.16 16.31
C GLU A 298 43.30 -22.98 15.49
N VAL A 299 44.53 -23.08 14.96
CA VAL A 299 45.15 -22.04 14.15
C VAL A 299 45.05 -22.40 12.67
N GLN A 300 44.45 -21.53 11.87
CA GLN A 300 44.26 -21.69 10.42
C GLN A 300 44.97 -20.57 9.66
N GLY A 301 45.55 -20.89 8.49
CA GLY A 301 46.01 -19.87 7.54
C GLY A 301 44.82 -19.24 6.82
N ARG A 302 44.71 -17.91 6.82
CA ARG A 302 43.63 -17.19 6.12
C ARG A 302 44.08 -16.78 4.71
N PRO A 303 43.56 -17.37 3.62
CA PRO A 303 43.81 -16.86 2.28
C PRO A 303 43.19 -15.46 2.12
N LYS A 304 43.92 -14.56 1.44
CA LYS A 304 43.45 -13.23 1.04
C LYS A 304 42.92 -13.31 -0.41
N HIS A 305 41.69 -12.84 -0.64
CA HIS A 305 41.02 -12.81 -1.95
C HIS A 305 41.64 -11.76 -2.87
N LEU A 306 41.57 -12.00 -4.19
CA LEU A 306 42.28 -11.18 -5.19
C LEU A 306 41.76 -9.74 -5.23
N TYR A 307 40.44 -9.55 -5.20
CA TYR A 307 39.83 -8.23 -5.16
C TYR A 307 40.11 -7.49 -3.84
N SER A 308 40.19 -8.21 -2.72
CA SER A 308 40.59 -7.64 -1.43
C SER A 308 42.06 -7.18 -1.41
N ILE A 309 42.96 -7.91 -2.08
CA ILE A 309 44.36 -7.51 -2.29
C ILE A 309 44.41 -6.25 -3.17
N HIS A 310 43.72 -6.27 -4.32
CA HIS A 310 43.63 -5.12 -5.23
C HIS A 310 43.11 -3.86 -4.53
N LYS A 311 42.05 -3.98 -3.71
CA LYS A 311 41.50 -2.86 -2.94
C LYS A 311 42.45 -2.33 -1.86
N LYS A 312 43.23 -3.22 -1.19
CA LYS A 312 44.29 -2.79 -0.25
C LYS A 312 45.44 -2.09 -0.98
N MET A 313 45.82 -2.53 -2.18
CA MET A 313 46.84 -1.86 -3.00
C MET A 313 46.40 -0.46 -3.42
N GLN A 314 45.20 -0.32 -3.99
CA GLN A 314 44.65 0.99 -4.39
C GLN A 314 44.47 1.95 -3.20
N GLY A 315 44.00 1.45 -2.05
CA GLY A 315 43.68 2.31 -0.89
C GLY A 315 44.89 2.76 -0.05
N LYS A 316 46.04 2.08 -0.14
CA LYS A 316 47.28 2.43 0.59
C LYS A 316 48.46 2.78 -0.35
N ASP A 317 48.25 2.83 -1.67
CA ASP A 317 49.26 2.98 -2.73
C ASP A 317 50.48 2.05 -2.53
N LEU A 318 50.21 0.78 -2.21
CA LEU A 318 51.25 -0.20 -1.86
C LEU A 318 51.61 -1.10 -3.05
N PRO A 319 52.90 -1.30 -3.34
CA PRO A 319 53.34 -2.31 -4.31
C PRO A 319 52.97 -3.71 -3.81
N LEU A 320 52.75 -4.61 -4.77
CA LEU A 320 52.25 -5.96 -4.56
C LEU A 320 53.06 -6.74 -3.49
N GLU A 321 54.39 -6.60 -3.54
CA GLU A 321 55.37 -7.20 -2.61
C GLU A 321 55.10 -6.84 -1.13
N ARG A 322 54.78 -5.58 -0.82
CA ARG A 322 54.50 -5.15 0.57
C ARG A 322 53.14 -5.65 1.07
N VAL A 323 52.19 -5.90 0.18
CA VAL A 323 50.90 -6.52 0.53
C VAL A 323 51.04 -8.04 0.73
N PHE A 324 52.01 -8.66 0.05
CA PHE A 324 52.33 -10.09 0.15
C PHE A 324 53.04 -10.48 1.45
N ASP A 325 53.85 -9.59 2.04
CA ASP A 325 54.61 -9.90 3.26
C ASP A 325 53.74 -10.00 4.53
N LEU A 326 52.49 -9.54 4.45
CA LEU A 326 51.50 -9.63 5.53
C LEU A 326 50.85 -11.02 5.60
N ARG A 327 51.50 -11.93 6.33
CA ARG A 327 50.94 -13.22 6.76
C ARG A 327 49.59 -13.02 7.44
N ALA A 328 48.63 -13.90 7.23
CA ALA A 328 47.31 -13.82 7.85
C ALA A 328 46.91 -15.14 8.51
N LEU A 329 46.75 -15.11 9.84
CA LEU A 329 46.35 -16.26 10.64
C LEU A 329 45.01 -16.01 11.32
N ARG A 330 44.27 -17.09 11.55
CA ARG A 330 42.99 -17.12 12.24
C ARG A 330 43.14 -18.09 13.41
N VAL A 331 42.86 -17.62 14.62
CA VAL A 331 42.90 -18.42 15.85
C VAL A 331 41.47 -18.61 16.32
N ILE A 332 41.02 -19.87 16.39
CA ILE A 332 39.68 -20.25 16.84
C ILE A 332 39.80 -20.89 18.21
N VAL A 333 39.07 -20.34 19.19
CA VAL A 333 39.08 -20.81 20.59
C VAL A 333 37.67 -21.19 21.07
N ALA A 334 37.57 -21.77 22.27
CA ALA A 334 36.30 -22.16 22.85
C ALA A 334 35.50 -20.95 23.39
N SER A 335 36.10 -20.12 24.24
CA SER A 335 35.40 -19.03 24.94
C SER A 335 35.93 -17.64 24.63
N VAL A 336 35.16 -16.61 25.00
CA VAL A 336 35.59 -15.20 24.87
C VAL A 336 36.76 -14.88 25.81
N ALA A 337 36.87 -15.54 26.97
CA ALA A 337 38.03 -15.39 27.85
C ALA A 337 39.31 -15.89 27.15
N ASP A 338 39.22 -17.03 26.46
CA ASP A 338 40.33 -17.59 25.68
C ASP A 338 40.75 -16.66 24.53
N CYS A 339 39.84 -15.87 23.96
CA CYS A 339 40.18 -14.87 22.93
C CYS A 339 41.17 -13.83 23.47
N TYR A 340 40.90 -13.29 24.67
CA TYR A 340 41.78 -12.30 25.30
C TYR A 340 43.06 -12.94 25.87
N ALA A 341 43.00 -14.18 26.36
CA ALA A 341 44.18 -14.93 26.78
C ALA A 341 45.14 -15.18 25.59
N ALA A 342 44.61 -15.61 24.44
CA ALA A 342 45.39 -15.78 23.23
C ALA A 342 45.94 -14.46 22.68
N LEU A 343 45.18 -13.35 22.77
CA LEU A 343 45.67 -12.01 22.44
C LEU A 343 46.83 -11.57 23.34
N ALA A 344 46.69 -11.72 24.66
CA ALA A 344 47.74 -11.38 25.61
C ALA A 344 49.02 -12.19 25.31
N ARG A 345 48.88 -13.50 25.06
CA ARG A 345 50.02 -14.36 24.70
C ARG A 345 50.66 -13.96 23.36
N LEU A 346 49.87 -13.55 22.37
CA LEU A 346 50.38 -13.00 21.11
C LEU A 346 51.23 -11.74 21.32
N HIS A 347 50.83 -10.85 22.23
CA HIS A 347 51.56 -9.60 22.52
C HIS A 347 52.77 -9.78 23.46
N GLU A 348 52.87 -10.89 24.20
CA GLU A 348 54.10 -11.30 24.89
C GLU A 348 55.17 -11.84 23.92
N VAL A 349 54.76 -12.65 22.94
CA VAL A 349 55.69 -13.37 22.04
C VAL A 349 56.09 -12.52 20.83
N TYR A 350 55.19 -11.67 20.35
CA TYR A 350 55.38 -10.87 19.14
C TYR A 350 55.11 -9.39 19.42
N THR A 351 55.94 -8.52 18.84
CA THR A 351 55.81 -7.07 19.04
C THR A 351 54.55 -6.53 18.34
N PRO A 352 53.55 -5.98 19.05
CA PRO A 352 52.35 -5.43 18.43
C PRO A 352 52.65 -4.14 17.66
N VAL A 353 52.00 -3.97 16.51
CA VAL A 353 52.10 -2.73 15.70
C VAL A 353 51.14 -1.68 16.26
N PRO A 354 51.61 -0.50 16.69
CA PRO A 354 50.74 0.55 17.23
C PRO A 354 49.67 0.99 16.23
N GLY A 355 48.42 1.07 16.69
CA GLY A 355 47.27 1.50 15.88
C GLY A 355 46.67 0.43 14.95
N GLU A 356 47.25 -0.76 14.85
CA GLU A 356 46.72 -1.90 14.08
C GLU A 356 46.16 -2.99 15.03
N PHE A 357 45.38 -2.56 16.03
CA PHE A 357 44.57 -3.41 16.93
C PHE A 357 43.11 -2.93 16.95
N ASP A 358 42.18 -3.83 16.62
CA ASP A 358 40.74 -3.60 16.69
C ASP A 358 40.06 -4.68 17.54
N ASP A 359 39.28 -4.25 18.53
CA ASP A 359 38.39 -5.12 19.31
C ASP A 359 36.96 -5.08 18.76
N TYR A 360 36.67 -5.99 17.81
CA TYR A 360 35.31 -6.19 17.32
C TYR A 360 34.48 -7.15 18.20
N ILE A 361 35.00 -7.66 19.32
CA ILE A 361 34.18 -8.40 20.29
C ILE A 361 33.41 -7.39 21.13
N ALA A 362 34.09 -6.38 21.69
CA ALA A 362 33.49 -5.29 22.45
C ALA A 362 32.74 -4.28 21.55
N LYS A 363 33.20 -4.06 20.31
CA LYS A 363 32.56 -3.17 19.33
C LYS A 363 32.28 -3.90 18.00
N PRO A 364 31.25 -4.77 17.93
CA PRO A 364 30.90 -5.50 16.71
C PRO A 364 30.65 -4.57 15.52
N LYS A 365 30.96 -5.04 14.30
CA LYS A 365 30.67 -4.29 13.07
C LYS A 365 29.16 -4.22 12.82
N PRO A 366 28.65 -3.28 12.00
CA PRO A 366 27.22 -3.18 11.68
C PRO A 366 26.58 -4.45 11.09
N ASN A 367 27.39 -5.34 10.50
CA ASN A 367 26.99 -6.65 9.99
C ASN A 367 27.17 -7.80 11.00
N GLY A 368 27.19 -7.50 12.31
CA GLY A 368 27.32 -8.48 13.39
C GLY A 368 28.73 -9.07 13.60
N TYR A 369 29.68 -8.83 12.68
CA TYR A 369 31.02 -9.43 12.74
C TYR A 369 31.77 -9.14 14.04
N GLN A 370 32.24 -10.22 14.70
CA GLN A 370 33.04 -10.21 15.92
C GLN A 370 34.35 -10.98 15.75
N SER A 371 35.46 -10.37 16.18
CA SER A 371 36.81 -10.96 16.29
C SER A 371 37.77 -9.91 16.87
N LEU A 372 38.83 -10.33 17.57
CA LEU A 372 39.97 -9.47 17.89
C LEU A 372 40.93 -9.47 16.71
N HIS A 373 41.24 -8.31 16.13
CA HIS A 373 42.22 -8.18 15.05
C HIS A 373 43.46 -7.50 15.59
N THR A 374 44.63 -8.08 15.34
CA THR A 374 45.91 -7.46 15.70
C THR A 374 46.96 -7.71 14.62
N VAL A 375 47.80 -6.73 14.33
CA VAL A 375 49.02 -6.93 13.55
C VAL A 375 50.21 -6.95 14.49
N VAL A 376 51.01 -8.02 14.41
CA VAL A 376 52.21 -8.23 15.22
C VAL A 376 53.42 -8.50 14.32
N ILE A 377 54.63 -8.21 14.80
CA ILE A 377 55.88 -8.45 14.07
C ILE A 377 56.54 -9.71 14.61
N GLY A 378 56.85 -10.66 13.72
CA GLY A 378 57.54 -11.89 14.06
C GLY A 378 59.03 -11.70 14.40
N ALA A 379 59.66 -12.72 14.99
CA ALA A 379 61.10 -12.73 15.26
C ALA A 379 61.97 -12.65 13.99
N ASP A 380 61.38 -12.93 12.82
CA ASP A 380 61.97 -12.77 11.49
C ASP A 380 61.73 -11.37 10.88
N GLY A 381 61.17 -10.44 11.67
CA GLY A 381 60.94 -9.04 11.27
C GLY A 381 59.75 -8.81 10.34
N GLN A 382 59.04 -9.86 9.89
CA GLN A 382 57.89 -9.69 8.99
C GLN A 382 56.57 -9.60 9.77
N ALA A 383 55.66 -8.74 9.30
CA ALA A 383 54.36 -8.53 9.94
C ALA A 383 53.37 -9.68 9.72
N MET A 384 52.49 -9.88 10.70
CA MET A 384 51.49 -10.95 10.75
C MET A 384 50.16 -10.40 11.28
N GLU A 385 49.12 -10.47 10.45
CA GLU A 385 47.73 -10.14 10.76
C GLU A 385 47.07 -11.35 11.43
N VAL A 386 46.79 -11.29 12.73
CA VAL A 386 46.16 -12.38 13.51
C VAL A 386 44.74 -11.99 13.90
N GLN A 387 43.81 -12.93 13.70
CA GLN A 387 42.39 -12.76 13.98
C GLN A 387 41.93 -13.82 14.97
N VAL A 388 41.66 -13.42 16.21
CA VAL A 388 41.22 -14.32 17.29
C VAL A 388 39.71 -14.24 17.44
N ARG A 389 39.03 -15.39 17.55
CA ARG A 389 37.57 -15.48 17.73
C ARG A 389 37.14 -16.84 18.28
N THR A 390 35.92 -16.95 18.82
CA THR A 390 35.37 -18.25 19.21
C THR A 390 34.91 -19.06 17.99
N ARG A 391 34.57 -20.35 18.17
CA ARG A 391 33.89 -21.15 17.11
C ARG A 391 32.57 -20.50 16.68
N ASP A 392 31.73 -20.05 17.61
CA ASP A 392 30.46 -19.39 17.29
C ASP A 392 30.66 -18.09 16.49
N MET A 393 31.65 -17.28 16.87
CA MET A 393 32.04 -16.08 16.13
C MET A 393 32.64 -16.41 14.76
N HIS A 394 33.27 -17.58 14.61
CA HIS A 394 33.75 -18.06 13.31
C HIS A 394 32.57 -18.41 12.40
N GLU A 395 31.62 -19.22 12.86
CA GLU A 395 30.42 -19.58 12.08
C GLU A 395 29.61 -18.32 11.70
N HIS A 396 29.38 -17.42 12.66
CA HIS A 396 28.74 -16.13 12.42
C HIS A 396 29.47 -15.27 11.37
N ALA A 397 30.81 -15.29 11.36
CA ALA A 397 31.60 -14.45 10.48
C ALA A 397 31.79 -15.00 9.06
N GLU A 398 31.68 -16.31 8.85
CA GLU A 398 31.63 -16.87 7.49
C GLU A 398 30.19 -16.86 6.95
N HIS A 399 29.23 -17.36 7.74
CA HIS A 399 27.85 -17.61 7.29
C HIS A 399 26.85 -16.48 7.57
N GLY A 400 27.12 -15.61 8.55
CA GLY A 400 26.43 -14.32 8.72
C GLY A 400 25.63 -14.12 10.02
N VAL A 401 24.92 -12.98 10.04
CA VAL A 401 24.33 -12.30 11.22
C VAL A 401 23.51 -13.19 12.16
N ALA A 402 22.97 -14.30 11.66
CA ALA A 402 21.97 -15.11 12.34
C ALA A 402 22.49 -16.43 12.96
N ALA A 403 23.78 -16.77 12.84
CA ALA A 403 24.29 -18.11 13.23
C ALA A 403 24.04 -18.43 14.71
N HIS A 404 24.05 -17.38 15.51
CA HIS A 404 23.84 -17.38 16.95
C HIS A 404 22.35 -17.57 17.35
N TRP A 405 21.40 -17.60 16.42
CA TRP A 405 19.98 -17.78 16.72
C TRP A 405 19.54 -19.24 16.74
N ALA A 406 20.00 -20.08 15.80
CA ALA A 406 19.73 -21.52 15.83
C ALA A 406 20.46 -22.24 16.99
N TYR A 407 21.68 -21.82 17.35
CA TYR A 407 22.48 -22.51 18.38
C TYR A 407 21.90 -22.39 19.79
N LYS A 408 21.30 -21.23 20.14
CA LYS A 408 20.60 -21.06 21.43
C LYS A 408 19.33 -21.90 21.55
N GLU A 409 18.75 -22.33 20.44
CA GLU A 409 17.52 -23.14 20.43
C GLU A 409 17.79 -24.61 20.82
N ALA A 410 18.98 -25.14 20.49
CA ALA A 410 19.39 -26.48 20.88
C ALA A 410 19.76 -26.59 22.38
N GLY A 411 20.37 -25.54 22.95
CA GLY A 411 20.83 -25.53 24.35
C GLY A 411 19.74 -25.28 25.40
N ALA A 412 18.59 -24.73 25.01
CA ALA A 412 17.55 -24.27 25.94
C ALA A 412 16.35 -25.24 26.08
N ARG A 413 16.46 -26.50 25.66
CA ARG A 413 15.41 -27.53 25.88
C ARG A 413 15.42 -28.07 27.32
N GLY A 414 15.20 -27.17 28.27
CA GLY A 414 15.03 -27.42 29.68
C GLY A 414 13.83 -26.67 30.25
N TYR A 415 12.67 -27.35 30.23
CA TYR A 415 11.41 -26.99 30.91
C TYR A 415 10.43 -25.99 30.25
N ALA A 416 9.13 -26.29 30.47
CA ALA A 416 7.92 -25.50 30.23
C ALA A 416 7.47 -25.20 28.76
N GLY A 417 6.21 -25.55 28.46
CA GLY A 417 5.59 -25.34 27.16
C GLY A 417 4.79 -24.04 27.01
N VAL A 418 4.21 -23.86 25.83
CA VAL A 418 3.21 -22.84 25.43
C VAL A 418 3.70 -21.39 25.33
N SER A 419 4.69 -20.93 26.11
CA SER A 419 5.20 -19.55 25.99
C SER A 419 6.25 -19.34 24.88
N ALA A 420 6.94 -20.40 24.45
CA ALA A 420 8.08 -20.30 23.54
C ALA A 420 7.77 -19.78 22.12
N ALA A 421 6.53 -19.92 21.65
CA ALA A 421 6.15 -19.50 20.29
C ALA A 421 6.22 -17.97 20.11
N GLY A 422 5.79 -17.19 21.12
CA GLY A 422 5.81 -15.73 21.07
C GLY A 422 7.23 -15.16 21.14
N GLU A 423 8.09 -15.71 22.01
CA GLU A 423 9.49 -15.29 22.11
C GLU A 423 10.27 -15.58 20.82
N PHE A 424 9.99 -16.73 20.19
CA PHE A 424 10.59 -17.10 18.91
C PHE A 424 10.12 -16.17 17.77
N GLU A 425 8.83 -15.91 17.65
CA GLU A 425 8.29 -14.99 16.64
C GLU A 425 8.81 -13.55 16.82
N GLU A 426 8.92 -13.07 18.07
CA GLU A 426 9.51 -11.75 18.37
C GLU A 426 11.02 -11.71 18.07
N GLN A 427 11.74 -12.82 18.31
CA GLN A 427 13.16 -12.96 17.97
C GLN A 427 13.37 -12.94 16.44
N VAL A 428 12.49 -13.61 15.67
CA VAL A 428 12.48 -13.59 14.20
C VAL A 428 12.10 -12.20 13.66
N ALA A 429 11.17 -11.49 14.31
CA ALA A 429 10.84 -10.10 13.97
C ALA A 429 12.03 -9.15 14.23
N ARG A 430 12.70 -9.25 15.38
CA ARG A 430 13.93 -8.50 15.69
C ARG A 430 15.05 -8.83 14.70
N ALA A 431 15.21 -10.09 14.32
CA ALA A 431 16.16 -10.55 13.31
C ALA A 431 15.92 -9.91 11.94
N ARG A 432 14.67 -9.99 11.45
CA ARG A 432 14.22 -9.36 10.21
C ARG A 432 14.43 -7.85 10.25
N LYS A 433 14.07 -7.17 11.35
CA LYS A 433 14.32 -5.73 11.53
C LYS A 433 15.82 -5.39 11.44
N ALA A 434 16.71 -6.18 12.05
CA ALA A 434 18.15 -5.91 12.00
C ALA A 434 18.69 -5.97 10.57
N VAL A 435 18.31 -7.00 9.81
CA VAL A 435 18.66 -7.13 8.39
C VAL A 435 18.07 -5.99 7.55
N LEU A 436 16.79 -5.68 7.72
CA LEU A 436 16.13 -4.62 6.96
C LEU A 436 16.69 -3.23 7.34
N ASN A 437 17.16 -3.01 8.57
CA ASN A 437 17.88 -1.81 8.96
C ASN A 437 19.24 -1.68 8.26
N GLN A 438 19.98 -2.78 8.08
CA GLN A 438 21.23 -2.76 7.30
C GLN A 438 20.97 -2.45 5.81
N LEU A 439 19.84 -2.93 5.27
CA LEU A 439 19.37 -2.64 3.91
C LEU A 439 18.96 -1.17 3.74
N LEU A 440 18.22 -0.59 4.68
CA LEU A 440 17.88 0.84 4.69
C LEU A 440 19.11 1.73 4.88
N ALA A 441 20.06 1.32 5.73
CA ALA A 441 21.35 1.99 5.84
C ALA A 441 22.14 1.92 4.52
N TRP A 442 21.98 0.85 3.72
CA TRP A 442 22.63 0.75 2.42
C TRP A 442 22.01 1.67 1.38
N GLU A 443 20.67 1.84 1.38
CA GLU A 443 20.01 2.87 0.55
C GLU A 443 20.63 4.23 0.84
N ARG A 444 20.70 4.60 2.12
CA ARG A 444 21.25 5.88 2.57
C ARG A 444 22.71 6.03 2.16
N ASP A 445 23.55 5.03 2.44
CA ASP A 445 24.98 5.10 2.10
C ASP A 445 25.22 5.14 0.58
N ALA A 446 24.41 4.46 -0.23
CA ALA A 446 24.48 4.53 -1.69
C ALA A 446 24.04 5.91 -2.23
N VAL A 447 22.90 6.42 -1.75
CA VAL A 447 22.35 7.74 -2.11
C VAL A 447 23.28 8.88 -1.66
N HIS A 448 23.91 8.76 -0.49
CA HIS A 448 24.88 9.73 0.03
C HIS A 448 26.24 9.65 -0.67
N ALA A 449 26.73 8.45 -1.02
CA ALA A 449 28.00 8.29 -1.75
C ALA A 449 27.97 8.93 -3.14
N ASP A 450 26.81 8.86 -3.83
CA ASP A 450 26.60 9.51 -5.13
C ASP A 450 26.20 11.00 -5.02
N GLY A 451 26.22 11.58 -3.82
CA GLY A 451 26.00 13.02 -3.58
C GLY A 451 24.57 13.52 -3.79
N ALA A 452 23.58 12.62 -3.79
CA ALA A 452 22.19 12.94 -4.13
C ALA A 452 21.42 13.59 -2.96
N ALA A 453 21.75 14.86 -2.66
CA ALA A 453 21.16 15.67 -1.58
C ALA A 453 19.68 16.09 -1.77
N GLY A 454 18.91 15.38 -2.61
CA GLY A 454 17.56 15.78 -3.05
C GLY A 454 16.44 14.76 -2.88
N PHE A 455 16.68 13.64 -2.17
CA PHE A 455 15.71 12.52 -2.09
C PHE A 455 15.34 12.07 -0.67
N ASP A 456 15.70 12.81 0.38
CA ASP A 456 15.35 12.51 1.79
C ASP A 456 13.89 12.86 2.13
N ASP A 457 12.98 12.64 1.17
CA ASP A 457 11.57 13.05 1.19
C ASP A 457 10.63 11.90 1.62
N ARG A 458 11.20 10.71 1.88
CA ARG A 458 10.48 9.50 2.33
C ARG A 458 11.25 8.74 3.39
N ILE A 459 10.51 8.16 4.34
CA ILE A 459 11.03 7.36 5.45
C ILE A 459 10.42 5.97 5.48
N TYR A 460 11.18 5.02 6.01
CA TYR A 460 10.78 3.61 6.12
C TYR A 460 10.70 3.19 7.59
N VAL A 461 9.49 2.85 8.02
CA VAL A 461 9.14 2.61 9.43
C VAL A 461 8.60 1.19 9.58
N PHE A 462 8.96 0.52 10.67
CA PHE A 462 8.57 -0.87 10.93
C PHE A 462 7.31 -0.97 11.79
N THR A 463 6.44 -1.93 11.48
CA THR A 463 5.48 -2.48 12.46
C THR A 463 6.21 -3.33 13.51
N PRO A 464 5.57 -3.68 14.64
CA PRO A 464 6.12 -4.65 15.59
C PRO A 464 6.44 -6.01 14.95
N GLN A 465 5.68 -6.41 13.93
CA GLN A 465 5.88 -7.63 13.13
C GLN A 465 6.98 -7.50 12.05
N ALA A 466 7.80 -6.45 12.12
CA ALA A 466 8.89 -6.14 11.18
C ALA A 466 8.47 -5.97 9.70
N THR A 467 7.21 -5.58 9.44
CA THR A 467 6.76 -5.14 8.11
C THR A 467 7.13 -3.68 7.90
N ILE A 468 7.70 -3.33 6.75
CA ILE A 468 8.00 -1.93 6.39
C ILE A 468 6.74 -1.23 5.85
N VAL A 469 6.52 -0.01 6.35
CA VAL A 469 5.59 0.98 5.83
C VAL A 469 6.39 2.17 5.31
N GLU A 470 6.11 2.58 4.08
CA GLU A 470 6.69 3.77 3.45
C GLU A 470 5.83 5.01 3.79
N LEU A 471 6.47 6.07 4.28
CA LEU A 471 5.85 7.35 4.62
C LEU A 471 6.64 8.51 4.02
N THR A 472 6.06 9.71 4.00
CA THR A 472 6.79 10.95 3.68
C THR A 472 7.72 11.35 4.82
N ALA A 473 8.81 12.07 4.52
CA ALA A 473 9.67 12.63 5.54
C ALA A 473 8.90 13.54 6.51
N GLY A 474 9.28 13.53 7.78
CA GLY A 474 8.57 14.23 8.85
C GLY A 474 7.22 13.63 9.26
N ALA A 475 6.76 12.54 8.64
CA ALA A 475 5.51 11.89 9.02
C ALA A 475 5.51 11.42 10.49
N THR A 476 4.32 11.38 11.09
CA THR A 476 4.10 11.08 12.51
C THR A 476 3.59 9.65 12.75
N PRO A 477 3.52 9.19 14.01
CA PRO A 477 2.77 7.99 14.37
C PRO A 477 1.30 7.99 13.91
N VAL A 478 0.65 9.15 13.81
CA VAL A 478 -0.75 9.24 13.34
C VAL A 478 -0.81 8.98 11.82
N ASP A 479 0.13 9.53 11.04
CA ASP A 479 0.28 9.21 9.62
C ASP A 479 0.59 7.72 9.40
N PHE A 480 1.47 7.13 10.21
CA PHE A 480 1.74 5.69 10.21
C PHE A 480 0.46 4.86 10.45
N ALA A 481 -0.34 5.21 11.46
CA ALA A 481 -1.59 4.54 11.75
C ALA A 481 -2.57 4.58 10.55
N TYR A 482 -2.70 5.75 9.90
CA TYR A 482 -3.55 5.92 8.71
C TYR A 482 -3.02 5.25 7.43
N ALA A 483 -1.70 5.05 7.33
CA ALA A 483 -1.07 4.30 6.25
C ALA A 483 -1.31 2.78 6.40
N VAL A 484 -1.25 2.25 7.63
CA VAL A 484 -1.54 0.84 7.95
C VAL A 484 -3.03 0.53 7.77
N HIS A 485 -3.93 1.25 8.47
CA HIS A 485 -5.37 1.07 8.30
C HIS A 485 -6.16 2.31 8.71
N THR A 486 -7.21 2.65 7.94
CA THR A 486 -8.05 3.84 8.23
C THR A 486 -8.64 3.79 9.65
N ASP A 487 -9.16 2.64 10.08
CA ASP A 487 -9.75 2.47 11.42
C ASP A 487 -8.73 2.30 12.55
N LEU A 488 -7.46 2.05 12.22
CA LEU A 488 -6.36 2.14 13.19
C LEU A 488 -6.01 3.60 13.43
N GLY A 489 -5.97 4.42 12.36
CA GLY A 489 -5.86 5.88 12.44
C GLY A 489 -7.00 6.51 13.25
N HIS A 490 -8.27 6.17 12.95
CA HIS A 490 -9.43 6.69 13.68
C HIS A 490 -9.40 6.40 15.19
N ARG A 491 -8.83 5.27 15.61
CA ARG A 491 -8.81 4.82 17.01
C ARG A 491 -7.48 5.08 17.71
N CYS A 492 -6.51 5.72 17.04
CA CYS A 492 -5.19 6.01 17.57
C CYS A 492 -5.27 6.93 18.81
N ARG A 493 -4.72 6.48 19.95
CA ARG A 493 -4.65 7.25 21.21
C ARG A 493 -3.23 7.55 21.64
N GLY A 494 -2.27 6.71 21.27
CA GLY A 494 -0.86 6.86 21.61
C GLY A 494 0.01 5.97 20.75
N ALA A 495 1.31 6.16 20.81
CA ALA A 495 2.27 5.35 20.09
C ALA A 495 3.49 5.04 20.95
N ARG A 496 4.05 3.83 20.79
CA ARG A 496 5.42 3.53 21.22
C ARG A 496 6.33 3.55 20.01
N ILE A 497 7.45 4.25 20.12
CA ILE A 497 8.51 4.28 19.11
C ILE A 497 9.71 3.57 19.74
N ASP A 498 10.16 2.48 19.11
CA ASP A 498 11.21 1.58 19.62
C ASP A 498 10.99 1.17 21.09
N GLY A 499 9.73 0.93 21.47
CA GLY A 499 9.30 0.52 22.80
C GLY A 499 9.03 1.67 23.80
N GLN A 500 9.41 2.90 23.48
CA GLN A 500 9.20 4.07 24.36
C GLN A 500 7.93 4.82 23.98
N MET A 501 7.09 5.14 24.97
CA MET A 501 5.90 5.99 24.78
C MET A 501 6.34 7.41 24.42
N LEU A 502 6.01 7.87 23.20
CA LEU A 502 6.34 9.21 22.73
C LEU A 502 5.10 9.98 22.20
N PRO A 503 5.12 11.32 22.22
CA PRO A 503 4.02 12.14 21.72
C PRO A 503 3.65 11.86 20.26
N LEU A 504 2.35 11.92 19.94
CA LEU A 504 1.81 11.65 18.60
C LEU A 504 2.26 12.65 17.52
N ASN A 505 2.82 13.80 17.88
CA ASN A 505 3.41 14.78 16.97
C ASN A 505 4.93 14.60 16.76
N THR A 506 5.54 13.56 17.35
CA THR A 506 6.97 13.27 17.16
C THR A 506 7.23 12.86 15.70
N PRO A 507 8.14 13.52 14.97
CA PRO A 507 8.48 13.11 13.60
C PRO A 507 9.26 11.79 13.61
N LEU A 508 8.83 10.85 12.79
CA LEU A 508 9.44 9.53 12.66
C LEU A 508 10.73 9.59 11.83
N ARG A 509 11.64 8.66 12.10
CA ARG A 509 12.90 8.46 11.37
C ARG A 509 12.92 7.07 10.72
N SER A 510 13.59 6.94 9.58
CA SER A 510 13.84 5.63 8.96
C SER A 510 14.57 4.70 9.93
N GLY A 511 14.09 3.47 10.07
CA GLY A 511 14.69 2.44 10.94
C GLY A 511 13.93 2.15 12.24
N GLN A 512 13.00 3.02 12.63
CA GLN A 512 12.26 2.91 13.89
C GLN A 512 11.09 1.92 13.80
N THR A 513 10.77 1.25 14.91
CA THR A 513 9.51 0.50 15.06
C THR A 513 8.44 1.37 15.70
N VAL A 514 7.24 1.39 15.12
CA VAL A 514 6.09 2.11 15.67
C VAL A 514 4.98 1.10 16.02
N GLU A 515 4.63 1.05 17.30
CA GLU A 515 3.46 0.35 17.83
C GLU A 515 2.35 1.38 18.10
N ILE A 516 1.16 1.20 17.53
CA ILE A 516 0.03 2.11 17.73
C ILE A 516 -0.90 1.54 18.81
N ILE A 517 -1.12 2.32 19.86
CA ILE A 517 -2.08 2.02 20.92
C ILE A 517 -3.44 2.58 20.48
N ALA A 518 -4.34 1.66 20.10
CA ALA A 518 -5.69 1.98 19.68
C ALA A 518 -6.72 1.76 20.81
N ALA A 519 -7.69 2.66 20.92
CA ALA A 519 -8.85 2.45 21.79
C ALA A 519 -9.85 1.47 21.16
N ARG A 520 -10.69 0.84 22.00
CA ARG A 520 -11.85 0.06 21.51
C ARG A 520 -12.87 0.98 20.84
N GLU A 521 -13.15 2.13 21.46
CA GLU A 521 -14.14 3.12 21.05
C GLU A 521 -13.54 4.53 21.05
N GLY A 522 -14.07 5.40 20.19
CA GLY A 522 -13.59 6.77 19.99
C GLY A 522 -13.34 7.11 18.52
N GLY A 523 -12.91 8.34 18.29
CA GLY A 523 -12.57 8.86 16.96
C GLY A 523 -11.33 9.78 17.01
N PRO A 524 -10.89 10.30 15.84
CA PRO A 524 -9.78 11.24 15.73
C PRO A 524 -10.07 12.55 16.47
N SER A 525 -9.03 13.30 16.86
CA SER A 525 -9.20 14.69 17.33
C SER A 525 -9.29 15.68 16.16
N LEU A 526 -10.05 16.76 16.34
CA LEU A 526 -10.04 17.92 15.43
C LEU A 526 -8.65 18.57 15.37
N ASP A 527 -7.89 18.54 16.48
CA ASP A 527 -6.54 19.11 16.58
C ASP A 527 -5.58 18.54 15.53
N TRP A 528 -5.81 17.30 15.08
CA TRP A 528 -4.96 16.65 14.07
C TRP A 528 -5.05 17.33 12.69
N LEU A 529 -6.11 18.11 12.43
CA LEU A 529 -6.25 18.88 11.20
C LEU A 529 -5.47 20.20 11.23
N ASN A 530 -5.08 20.70 12.40
CA ASN A 530 -4.31 21.93 12.54
C ASN A 530 -2.85 21.70 12.07
N PRO A 531 -2.36 22.40 11.03
CA PRO A 531 -0.97 22.26 10.58
C PRO A 531 0.06 22.60 11.67
N GLU A 532 -0.21 23.62 12.48
CA GLU A 532 0.73 24.15 13.49
C GLU A 532 1.06 23.13 14.60
N LEU A 533 0.14 22.20 14.89
CA LEU A 533 0.33 21.18 15.93
C LEU A 533 1.14 19.97 15.43
N GLY A 534 1.42 19.89 14.12
CA GLY A 534 2.34 18.91 13.53
C GLY A 534 1.86 17.45 13.49
N TYR A 535 0.64 17.14 13.97
CA TYR A 535 0.15 15.76 14.09
C TYR A 535 -0.02 15.00 12.77
N LEU A 536 -0.32 15.67 11.65
CA LEU A 536 -0.55 15.05 10.35
C LEU A 536 0.11 15.85 9.23
N GLN A 537 1.15 15.26 8.63
CA GLN A 537 1.84 15.78 7.45
C GLN A 537 1.22 15.23 6.16
N SER A 538 0.75 13.98 6.13
CA SER A 538 0.19 13.41 4.90
C SER A 538 -1.16 14.01 4.53
N GLN A 539 -1.27 14.59 3.33
CA GLN A 539 -2.53 15.04 2.77
C GLN A 539 -3.60 13.93 2.73
N ARG A 540 -3.19 12.68 2.50
CA ARG A 540 -4.08 11.51 2.48
C ARG A 540 -4.70 11.24 3.85
N SER A 541 -3.92 11.31 4.92
CA SER A 541 -4.42 11.15 6.31
C SER A 541 -5.36 12.30 6.68
N ARG A 542 -4.98 13.55 6.35
CA ARG A 542 -5.82 14.74 6.55
C ARG A 542 -7.18 14.62 5.85
N ALA A 543 -7.20 14.07 4.63
CA ALA A 543 -8.43 13.81 3.89
C ALA A 543 -9.31 12.72 4.57
N LYS A 544 -8.72 11.64 5.08
CA LYS A 544 -9.43 10.60 5.84
C LYS A 544 -10.08 11.17 7.13
N VAL A 545 -9.35 11.96 7.91
CA VAL A 545 -9.88 12.62 9.12
C VAL A 545 -11.04 13.55 8.78
N ARG A 546 -10.90 14.40 7.74
CA ARG A 546 -11.99 15.27 7.27
C ARG A 546 -13.22 14.47 6.85
N ALA A 547 -13.05 13.38 6.11
CA ALA A 547 -14.16 12.52 5.70
C ALA A 547 -14.90 11.91 6.90
N TRP A 548 -14.18 11.52 7.96
CA TRP A 548 -14.78 11.02 9.19
C TRP A 548 -15.63 12.08 9.92
N PHE A 549 -15.10 13.29 10.10
CA PHE A 549 -15.86 14.40 10.72
C PHE A 549 -17.06 14.84 9.87
N ASN A 550 -16.92 14.89 8.55
CA ASN A 550 -18.02 15.19 7.64
C ASN A 550 -19.12 14.13 7.73
N ALA A 551 -18.78 12.83 7.82
CA ALA A 551 -19.74 11.75 8.00
C ALA A 551 -20.45 11.83 9.37
N LEU A 552 -19.73 12.19 10.44
CA LEU A 552 -20.31 12.39 11.76
C LEU A 552 -21.28 13.58 11.79
N GLN A 553 -20.89 14.72 11.20
CA GLN A 553 -21.77 15.89 11.07
C GLN A 553 -23.00 15.58 10.21
N LEU A 554 -22.84 14.84 9.10
CA LEU A 554 -23.95 14.39 8.26
C LEU A 554 -24.93 13.51 9.07
N ALA A 555 -24.44 12.53 9.82
CA ALA A 555 -25.29 11.68 10.67
C ALA A 555 -26.04 12.48 11.74
N GLN A 556 -25.39 13.46 12.38
CA GLN A 556 -26.05 14.37 13.33
C GLN A 556 -27.11 15.26 12.66
N THR A 557 -26.84 15.72 11.44
CA THR A 557 -27.73 16.58 10.66
C THR A 557 -28.98 15.81 10.22
N VAL A 558 -28.80 14.58 9.72
CA VAL A 558 -29.88 13.64 9.39
C VAL A 558 -30.69 13.29 10.64
N ALA A 559 -30.05 13.04 11.80
CA ALA A 559 -30.77 12.80 13.05
C ALA A 559 -31.61 14.00 13.50
N LYS A 560 -31.07 15.24 13.46
CA LYS A 560 -31.81 16.48 13.73
C LYS A 560 -32.99 16.64 12.77
N GLY A 561 -32.76 16.49 11.47
CA GLY A 561 -33.81 16.61 10.46
C GLY A 561 -34.91 15.57 10.61
N ARG A 562 -34.54 14.33 10.93
CA ARG A 562 -35.48 13.25 11.27
C ARG A 562 -36.33 13.59 12.49
N GLU A 563 -35.72 14.06 13.58
CA GLU A 563 -36.45 14.47 14.79
C GLU A 563 -37.46 15.61 14.50
N LEU A 564 -37.08 16.58 13.67
CA LEU A 564 -37.96 17.67 13.24
C LEU A 564 -39.15 17.17 12.41
N VAL A 565 -38.92 16.26 11.45
CA VAL A 565 -39.98 15.67 10.62
C VAL A 565 -40.89 14.74 11.44
N GLU A 566 -40.33 13.92 12.34
CA GLU A 566 -41.11 13.03 13.22
C GLU A 566 -42.01 13.84 14.19
N LYS A 567 -41.49 14.93 14.80
CA LYS A 567 -42.30 15.86 15.62
C LYS A 567 -43.43 16.51 14.83
N LEU A 568 -43.17 16.89 13.57
CA LEU A 568 -44.17 17.47 12.68
C LEU A 568 -45.27 16.45 12.30
N LEU A 569 -44.88 15.23 11.95
CA LEU A 569 -45.81 14.13 11.67
C LEU A 569 -46.65 13.76 12.92
N GLN A 570 -46.05 13.85 14.11
CA GLN A 570 -46.76 13.65 15.38
C GLN A 570 -47.78 14.77 15.65
N ARG A 571 -47.42 16.04 15.40
CA ARG A 571 -48.31 17.20 15.53
C ARG A 571 -49.51 17.13 14.59
N GLU A 572 -49.30 16.70 13.35
CA GLU A 572 -50.35 16.52 12.34
C GLU A 572 -51.12 15.18 12.46
N GLY A 573 -50.76 14.33 13.43
CA GLY A 573 -51.43 13.04 13.68
C GLY A 573 -51.20 11.97 12.59
N LYS A 574 -50.14 12.10 11.77
CA LYS A 574 -49.86 11.24 10.60
C LYS A 574 -48.61 10.36 10.76
N THR A 575 -48.43 9.80 11.95
CA THR A 575 -47.28 8.94 12.31
C THR A 575 -47.23 7.58 11.61
N ALA A 576 -48.30 7.14 10.95
CA ALA A 576 -48.36 5.87 10.22
C ALA A 576 -47.80 5.93 8.77
N LEU A 577 -47.36 7.12 8.30
CA LEU A 577 -46.75 7.27 6.98
C LEU A 577 -45.33 6.68 6.95
N LYS A 578 -44.99 5.93 5.91
CA LYS A 578 -43.59 5.52 5.68
C LYS A 578 -42.77 6.72 5.26
N LEU A 579 -41.63 6.92 5.92
CA LEU A 579 -40.76 8.08 5.73
C LEU A 579 -40.19 8.14 4.30
N ASP A 580 -39.91 7.00 3.67
CA ASP A 580 -39.46 6.93 2.27
C ASP A 580 -40.56 7.30 1.27
N GLU A 581 -41.83 6.96 1.55
CA GLU A 581 -42.97 7.35 0.71
C GLU A 581 -43.22 8.87 0.79
N LEU A 582 -43.01 9.47 1.97
CA LEU A 582 -43.04 10.92 2.16
C LEU A 582 -41.90 11.61 1.38
N ALA A 583 -40.69 11.09 1.48
CA ALA A 583 -39.52 11.61 0.75
C ALA A 583 -39.71 11.52 -0.78
N ALA A 584 -40.23 10.40 -1.29
CA ALA A 584 -40.53 10.22 -2.70
C ALA A 584 -41.60 11.21 -3.22
N ARG A 585 -42.66 11.46 -2.43
CA ARG A 585 -43.69 12.48 -2.78
C ARG A 585 -43.14 13.90 -2.82
N LEU A 586 -42.09 14.18 -2.05
CA LEU A 586 -41.39 15.47 -2.03
C LEU A 586 -40.24 15.55 -3.06
N GLY A 587 -40.02 14.50 -3.87
CA GLY A 587 -39.00 14.46 -4.92
C GLY A 587 -37.60 14.02 -4.48
N PHE A 588 -37.44 13.56 -3.24
CA PHE A 588 -36.17 13.06 -2.72
C PHE A 588 -35.97 11.57 -3.01
N LYS A 589 -34.70 11.14 -3.09
CA LYS A 589 -34.32 9.75 -3.43
C LYS A 589 -34.57 8.72 -2.29
N GLY A 590 -34.86 9.19 -1.07
CA GLY A 590 -35.08 8.38 0.13
C GLY A 590 -35.16 9.26 1.37
N ALA A 591 -35.57 8.69 2.51
CA ALA A 591 -35.82 9.45 3.75
C ALA A 591 -34.59 10.23 4.25
N ASP A 592 -33.40 9.62 4.26
CA ASP A 592 -32.17 10.27 4.76
C ASP A 592 -31.81 11.54 3.98
N ALA A 593 -32.09 11.58 2.67
CA ALA A 593 -31.84 12.76 1.83
C ALA A 593 -32.82 13.90 2.14
N LEU A 594 -34.07 13.60 2.48
CA LEU A 594 -35.01 14.59 2.99
C LEU A 594 -34.54 15.12 4.36
N PHE A 595 -34.12 14.23 5.26
CA PHE A 595 -33.65 14.59 6.60
C PHE A 595 -32.36 15.40 6.59
N GLU A 596 -31.44 15.15 5.65
CA GLU A 596 -30.24 15.98 5.48
C GLU A 596 -30.61 17.44 5.17
N VAL A 597 -31.45 17.66 4.16
CA VAL A 597 -31.80 19.00 3.66
C VAL A 597 -32.71 19.74 4.66
N VAL A 598 -33.60 19.04 5.36
CA VAL A 598 -34.36 19.60 6.50
C VAL A 598 -33.45 19.91 7.69
N GLY A 599 -32.48 19.03 8.01
CA GLY A 599 -31.54 19.23 9.12
C GLY A 599 -30.59 20.42 8.92
N LYS A 600 -30.28 20.75 7.66
CA LYS A 600 -29.56 21.97 7.21
C LYS A 600 -30.44 23.22 7.17
N ASP A 601 -31.73 23.11 7.44
CA ASP A 601 -32.72 24.18 7.30
C ASP A 601 -32.86 24.72 5.85
N GLU A 602 -32.36 23.98 4.85
CA GLU A 602 -32.49 24.28 3.41
C GLU A 602 -33.91 24.00 2.88
N TYR A 603 -34.63 23.04 3.48
CA TYR A 603 -36.02 22.73 3.14
C TYR A 603 -36.96 23.05 4.30
N SER A 604 -37.87 24.02 4.09
CA SER A 604 -38.79 24.46 5.13
C SER A 604 -39.82 23.37 5.49
N LEU A 605 -39.98 23.13 6.79
CA LEU A 605 -41.01 22.25 7.35
C LEU A 605 -42.43 22.59 6.86
N ARG A 606 -42.72 23.86 6.55
CA ARG A 606 -44.02 24.32 6.03
C ARG A 606 -44.39 23.67 4.69
N ASN A 607 -43.42 23.30 3.87
CA ASN A 607 -43.67 22.60 2.60
C ASN A 607 -44.16 21.16 2.86
N ILE A 608 -43.70 20.55 3.95
CA ILE A 608 -44.17 19.25 4.43
C ILE A 608 -45.58 19.40 5.01
N GLU A 609 -45.84 20.45 5.82
CA GLU A 609 -47.19 20.77 6.30
C GLU A 609 -48.19 20.95 5.13
N LEU A 610 -47.83 21.68 4.08
CA LEU A 610 -48.68 21.90 2.89
C LEU A 610 -48.97 20.61 2.11
N LEU A 611 -48.07 19.63 2.11
CA LEU A 611 -48.31 18.32 1.48
C LEU A 611 -49.18 17.40 2.37
N LEU A 612 -49.11 17.57 3.69
CA LEU A 612 -49.92 16.82 4.65
C LEU A 612 -51.32 17.43 4.85
N ARG A 613 -51.44 18.76 4.79
CA ARG A 613 -52.66 19.56 4.73
C ARG A 613 -52.61 20.39 3.44
N PRO A 614 -52.99 19.82 2.28
CA PRO A 614 -53.33 20.66 1.14
C PRO A 614 -54.41 21.64 1.59
N PRO A 615 -54.32 22.94 1.25
CA PRO A 615 -55.37 23.89 1.59
C PRO A 615 -56.69 23.38 1.00
N GLU A 616 -57.76 23.45 1.78
CA GLU A 616 -59.10 23.22 1.23
C GLU A 616 -59.28 24.15 0.03
N PRO A 617 -59.79 23.65 -1.11
CA PRO A 617 -59.99 24.49 -2.28
C PRO A 617 -60.93 25.62 -1.88
N VAL A 618 -60.41 26.84 -1.90
CA VAL A 618 -61.23 28.04 -1.71
C VAL A 618 -62.27 28.00 -2.83
N ALA A 619 -63.54 27.88 -2.45
CA ALA A 619 -64.63 27.86 -3.41
C ALA A 619 -64.56 29.15 -4.26
N ASP A 620 -64.69 28.99 -5.57
CA ASP A 620 -64.51 30.08 -6.53
C ASP A 620 -65.47 31.24 -6.19
N GLU A 621 -64.93 32.43 -5.92
CA GLU A 621 -65.72 33.54 -5.36
C GLU A 621 -66.85 34.00 -6.32
N ASP A 622 -66.70 33.68 -7.62
CA ASP A 622 -67.69 33.93 -8.67
C ASP A 622 -68.96 33.04 -8.58
N GLU A 623 -68.91 31.85 -7.96
CA GLU A 623 -70.07 30.95 -7.89
C GLU A 623 -71.06 31.33 -6.77
N LEU A 624 -70.60 32.06 -5.75
CA LEU A 624 -71.41 32.56 -4.63
C LEU A 624 -72.20 33.84 -4.95
N LEU A 625 -71.75 34.64 -5.91
CA LEU A 625 -72.48 35.83 -6.39
C LEU A 625 -73.63 35.49 -7.35
N ALA A 626 -73.57 34.35 -8.04
CA ALA A 626 -74.59 33.92 -9.00
C ALA A 626 -75.92 33.47 -8.35
N GLN A 627 -75.91 33.03 -7.09
CA GLN A 627 -77.08 32.40 -6.45
C GLN A 627 -78.06 33.36 -5.73
N LYS A 628 -77.88 34.68 -5.82
CA LYS A 628 -78.80 35.67 -5.21
C LYS A 628 -79.47 36.66 -6.16
N HIS A 629 -79.46 36.39 -7.47
CA HIS A 629 -80.29 37.09 -8.45
C HIS A 629 -81.16 36.17 -9.32
N THR A 630 -81.79 35.16 -8.69
CA THR A 630 -83.06 34.66 -9.22
C THR A 630 -84.08 35.81 -9.18
N ARG A 631 -84.32 36.41 -10.35
CA ARG A 631 -85.34 37.43 -10.57
C ARG A 631 -86.71 36.88 -10.16
N SER A 632 -87.15 37.16 -8.94
CA SER A 632 -88.59 37.21 -8.67
C SER A 632 -89.12 38.40 -9.45
N ALA A 633 -89.58 38.12 -10.67
CA ALA A 633 -90.51 38.99 -11.37
C ALA A 633 -91.86 38.93 -10.63
N SER A 634 -91.90 39.46 -9.41
CA SER A 634 -93.14 39.82 -8.73
C SER A 634 -93.76 40.95 -9.52
N THR A 635 -94.59 40.53 -10.48
CA THR A 635 -95.85 41.17 -10.88
C THR A 635 -96.03 42.59 -10.35
N ALA A 636 -96.17 43.55 -11.27
CA ALA A 636 -96.52 44.93 -10.97
C ALA A 636 -97.83 45.00 -10.16
N GLY A 637 -97.69 45.02 -8.82
CA GLY A 637 -98.77 45.24 -7.88
C GLY A 637 -99.28 46.67 -8.01
N ARG A 638 -100.60 46.83 -8.13
CA ARG A 638 -101.25 48.13 -8.33
C ARG A 638 -101.07 49.03 -7.09
N GLY A 639 -100.72 50.29 -7.33
CA GLY A 639 -101.23 51.42 -6.54
C GLY A 639 -100.80 51.54 -5.07
N GLY A 640 -99.52 51.80 -4.81
CA GLY A 640 -99.07 52.28 -3.50
C GLY A 640 -99.30 53.79 -3.25
N VAL A 641 -99.85 54.52 -4.22
CA VAL A 641 -100.09 55.98 -4.16
C VAL A 641 -101.47 56.29 -4.74
N LEU A 642 -102.28 56.98 -3.95
CA LEU A 642 -103.62 57.47 -4.30
C LEU A 642 -103.51 58.89 -4.87
N VAL A 643 -104.21 59.14 -5.97
CA VAL A 643 -104.40 60.49 -6.53
C VAL A 643 -105.75 60.99 -6.05
N VAL A 644 -105.80 62.19 -5.47
CA VAL A 644 -107.04 62.69 -4.84
C VAL A 644 -108.13 62.87 -5.92
N GLY A 645 -109.18 62.06 -5.84
CA GLY A 645 -110.38 62.16 -6.68
C GLY A 645 -110.48 61.22 -7.89
N ILE A 646 -109.49 60.36 -8.18
CA ILE A 646 -109.57 59.39 -9.29
C ILE A 646 -108.78 58.11 -8.97
N ASP A 647 -109.44 56.95 -9.04
CA ASP A 647 -108.76 55.66 -8.88
C ASP A 647 -108.05 55.20 -10.16
N SER A 648 -106.89 54.56 -9.99
CA SER A 648 -106.13 53.80 -11.00
C SER A 648 -105.43 54.57 -12.15
N LEU A 649 -104.95 55.80 -11.91
CA LEU A 649 -103.97 56.42 -12.82
C LEU A 649 -102.62 55.70 -12.80
N LEU A 650 -101.94 55.67 -13.96
CA LEU A 650 -100.55 55.17 -14.06
C LEU A 650 -99.60 56.12 -13.32
N THR A 651 -99.11 55.71 -12.16
CA THR A 651 -98.16 56.46 -11.34
C THR A 651 -96.75 55.87 -11.41
N THR A 652 -95.72 56.73 -11.43
CA THR A 652 -94.31 56.33 -11.41
C THR A 652 -93.53 57.16 -10.38
N LEU A 653 -92.67 56.53 -9.58
CA LEU A 653 -91.84 57.21 -8.58
C LEU A 653 -90.62 57.88 -9.27
N SER A 654 -90.38 59.16 -8.98
CA SER A 654 -89.32 59.93 -9.64
C SER A 654 -87.92 59.61 -9.11
N ARG A 655 -87.02 59.22 -10.02
CA ARG A 655 -85.62 58.85 -9.70
C ARG A 655 -84.77 59.99 -9.09
N CYS A 656 -85.16 61.25 -9.27
CA CYS A 656 -84.37 62.40 -8.79
C CYS A 656 -84.57 62.73 -7.30
N CYS A 657 -85.62 62.21 -6.66
CA CYS A 657 -85.89 62.41 -5.24
C CYS A 657 -86.38 61.16 -4.52
N ARG A 658 -86.57 60.04 -5.25
CA ARG A 658 -86.95 58.69 -4.76
C ARG A 658 -87.86 58.74 -3.53
N PRO A 659 -89.08 59.31 -3.65
CA PRO A 659 -89.98 59.42 -2.51
C PRO A 659 -90.32 58.05 -1.95
N ALA A 660 -90.30 57.95 -0.62
CA ALA A 660 -90.75 56.79 0.14
C ALA A 660 -91.49 57.28 1.41
N PRO A 661 -92.43 56.51 1.99
CA PRO A 661 -93.06 56.88 3.25
C PRO A 661 -92.00 57.07 4.35
N PRO A 662 -92.07 58.12 5.19
CA PRO A 662 -93.21 59.02 5.40
C PRO A 662 -93.16 60.35 4.60
N ASP A 663 -92.35 60.47 3.54
CA ASP A 663 -92.17 61.74 2.81
C ASP A 663 -93.50 62.33 2.30
N ALA A 664 -93.67 63.65 2.43
CA ALA A 664 -94.76 64.35 1.78
C ALA A 664 -94.55 64.36 0.25
N ILE A 665 -95.56 63.92 -0.50
CA ILE A 665 -95.47 63.73 -1.96
C ILE A 665 -96.45 64.62 -2.75
N ALA A 666 -96.07 64.90 -3.99
CA ALA A 666 -96.87 65.62 -4.98
C ALA A 666 -96.69 64.99 -6.37
N GLY A 667 -97.76 64.94 -7.16
CA GLY A 667 -97.77 64.38 -8.50
C GLY A 667 -97.57 65.44 -9.57
N PHE A 668 -96.88 65.08 -10.66
CA PHE A 668 -96.78 65.90 -11.86
C PHE A 668 -97.18 65.09 -13.11
N VAL A 669 -98.19 65.55 -13.85
CA VAL A 669 -98.70 64.84 -15.03
C VAL A 669 -97.71 64.96 -16.18
N THR A 670 -97.03 63.87 -16.54
CA THR A 670 -96.03 63.84 -17.63
C THR A 670 -96.70 63.67 -19.00
N ARG A 671 -96.02 64.09 -20.07
CA ARG A 671 -96.45 63.77 -21.45
C ARG A 671 -96.11 62.31 -21.76
N GLY A 672 -97.07 61.40 -21.56
CA GLY A 672 -97.02 60.01 -22.05
C GLY A 672 -96.46 58.95 -21.09
N LYS A 673 -96.05 59.29 -19.85
CA LYS A 673 -95.59 58.31 -18.84
C LYS A 673 -96.43 58.33 -17.54
N GLY A 674 -97.65 58.87 -17.62
CA GLY A 674 -98.54 59.00 -16.48
C GLY A 674 -98.09 60.08 -15.49
N VAL A 675 -98.43 59.91 -14.22
CA VAL A 675 -98.08 60.84 -13.13
C VAL A 675 -96.71 60.48 -12.57
N ALA A 676 -95.77 61.42 -12.60
CA ALA A 676 -94.49 61.30 -11.90
C ALA A 676 -94.65 61.82 -10.47
N ILE A 677 -94.35 60.97 -9.47
CA ILE A 677 -94.47 61.29 -8.05
C ILE A 677 -93.12 61.81 -7.55
N HIS A 678 -93.13 63.01 -6.98
CA HIS A 678 -91.98 63.65 -6.36
C HIS A 678 -92.23 63.88 -4.87
N ARG A 679 -91.16 64.04 -4.09
CA ARG A 679 -91.26 64.72 -2.79
C ARG A 679 -91.69 66.17 -2.98
N SER A 680 -92.49 66.71 -2.07
CA SER A 680 -93.00 68.09 -2.11
C SER A 680 -91.89 69.16 -2.04
N ASP A 681 -90.72 68.82 -1.51
CA ASP A 681 -89.53 69.67 -1.40
C ASP A 681 -88.53 69.52 -2.58
N CYS A 682 -88.84 68.68 -3.57
CA CYS A 682 -87.92 68.40 -4.67
C CYS A 682 -87.68 69.64 -5.56
N SER A 683 -86.42 70.04 -5.72
CA SER A 683 -85.99 71.16 -6.58
C SER A 683 -86.50 71.06 -8.03
N ASN A 684 -86.43 69.86 -8.61
CA ASN A 684 -86.95 69.58 -9.96
C ASN A 684 -88.48 69.73 -10.04
N LEU A 685 -89.21 69.37 -8.97
CA LEU A 685 -90.66 69.61 -8.91
C LEU A 685 -90.95 71.10 -8.80
N ALA A 686 -90.21 71.85 -7.99
CA ALA A 686 -90.36 73.30 -7.87
C ALA A 686 -90.11 74.04 -9.19
N GLU A 687 -89.17 73.55 -10.02
CA GLU A 687 -88.98 74.07 -11.37
C GLU A 687 -90.11 73.68 -12.34
N MET A 688 -90.56 72.42 -12.32
CA MET A 688 -91.70 71.99 -13.15
C MET A 688 -93.00 72.72 -12.80
N ARG A 689 -93.26 72.96 -11.51
CA ARG A 689 -94.39 73.76 -11.00
C ARG A 689 -94.33 75.23 -11.45
N ARG A 690 -93.14 75.82 -11.59
CA ARG A 690 -92.97 77.18 -12.12
C ARG A 690 -93.24 77.27 -13.63
N ARG A 691 -92.95 76.21 -14.39
CA ARG A 691 -93.15 76.18 -15.86
C ARG A 691 -94.56 75.74 -16.27
N SER A 692 -95.24 74.92 -15.47
CA SER A 692 -96.56 74.36 -15.77
C SER A 692 -97.34 74.05 -14.47
N PRO A 693 -97.84 75.07 -13.75
CA PRO A 693 -98.53 74.87 -12.47
C PRO A 693 -99.82 74.03 -12.60
N GLU A 694 -100.48 74.08 -13.75
CA GLU A 694 -101.72 73.35 -14.08
C GLU A 694 -101.55 71.83 -14.17
N ARG A 695 -100.31 71.33 -14.17
CA ARG A 695 -99.98 69.90 -14.26
C ARG A 695 -99.55 69.28 -12.92
N VAL A 696 -99.56 70.05 -11.84
CA VAL A 696 -99.31 69.57 -10.47
C VAL A 696 -100.62 69.06 -9.87
N ILE A 697 -100.61 67.86 -9.30
CA ILE A 697 -101.78 67.23 -8.68
C ILE A 697 -101.47 66.73 -7.27
N ALA A 698 -102.47 66.77 -6.39
CA ALA A 698 -102.35 66.25 -5.03
C ALA A 698 -102.39 64.71 -5.03
N VAL A 699 -101.41 64.09 -4.37
CA VAL A 699 -101.28 62.64 -4.22
C VAL A 699 -100.91 62.32 -2.77
N ALA A 700 -101.29 61.13 -2.30
CA ALA A 700 -101.00 60.64 -0.96
C ALA A 700 -100.58 59.17 -1.03
N TRP A 701 -99.80 58.70 -0.05
CA TRP A 701 -99.49 57.27 0.07
C TRP A 701 -100.77 56.48 0.33
N GLY A 702 -100.86 55.28 -0.26
CA GLY A 702 -101.94 54.34 0.04
C GLY A 702 -101.89 53.92 1.51
N GLY A 703 -103.06 53.83 2.15
CA GLY A 703 -103.16 53.33 3.52
C GLY A 703 -102.71 51.87 3.62
N ALA A 704 -102.20 51.47 4.79
CA ALA A 704 -101.94 50.07 5.06
C ALA A 704 -103.27 49.33 5.24
N ASP A 705 -103.52 48.30 4.43
CA ASP A 705 -104.69 47.43 4.60
C ASP A 705 -104.68 46.73 5.97
N ALA A 706 -105.86 46.49 6.51
CA ALA A 706 -106.06 45.95 7.86
C ALA A 706 -105.81 44.43 8.00
N ASP A 707 -105.45 43.74 6.90
CA ASP A 707 -104.98 42.36 6.93
C ASP A 707 -103.47 42.34 7.18
N GLY A 708 -103.00 41.56 8.16
CA GLY A 708 -101.62 41.55 8.68
C GLY A 708 -100.51 41.02 7.74
N LYS A 709 -100.46 41.51 6.51
CA LYS A 709 -99.36 41.36 5.55
C LYS A 709 -98.69 42.73 5.42
N GLY A 710 -97.35 42.77 5.45
CA GLY A 710 -96.61 44.03 5.40
C GLY A 710 -96.99 44.90 4.20
N GLY A 711 -97.12 46.21 4.42
CA GLY A 711 -97.47 47.18 3.38
C GLY A 711 -96.46 47.25 2.23
N PRO A 712 -96.76 48.01 1.16
CA PRO A 712 -95.92 48.10 -0.03
C PRO A 712 -94.48 48.51 0.32
N VAL A 713 -93.51 47.75 -0.16
CA VAL A 713 -92.08 48.00 0.05
C VAL A 713 -91.57 48.95 -1.04
N TYR A 714 -90.88 50.01 -0.63
CA TYR A 714 -90.32 51.02 -1.54
C TYR A 714 -88.79 50.90 -1.58
N PRO A 715 -88.16 50.86 -2.77
CA PRO A 715 -86.71 50.79 -2.87
C PRO A 715 -86.09 52.14 -2.49
N VAL A 716 -85.26 52.13 -1.44
CA VAL A 716 -84.46 53.27 -0.98
C VAL A 716 -82.97 52.95 -1.13
N ASP A 717 -82.19 53.94 -1.55
CA ASP A 717 -80.72 53.83 -1.55
C ASP A 717 -80.22 54.30 -0.19
N VAL A 718 -79.41 53.49 0.50
CA VAL A 718 -78.80 53.83 1.79
C VAL A 718 -77.33 54.17 1.58
N LEU A 719 -76.94 55.39 1.91
CA LEU A 719 -75.53 55.76 2.00
C LEU A 719 -74.98 55.35 3.37
N VAL A 720 -73.92 54.56 3.39
CA VAL A 720 -73.22 54.15 4.61
C VAL A 720 -71.81 54.73 4.57
N GLU A 721 -71.53 55.70 5.44
CA GLU A 721 -70.19 56.25 5.63
C GLU A 721 -69.51 55.52 6.80
N GLY A 722 -68.26 55.09 6.60
CA GLY A 722 -67.49 54.33 7.59
C GLY A 722 -66.00 54.54 7.42
N SER A 723 -65.27 54.41 8.53
CA SER A 723 -63.79 54.45 8.52
C SER A 723 -63.25 53.20 7.82
N ASP A 724 -62.42 53.38 6.79
CA ASP A 724 -61.85 52.27 6.05
C ASP A 724 -61.04 51.35 6.99
N ARG A 725 -61.40 50.06 6.99
CA ARG A 725 -60.79 49.02 7.81
C ARG A 725 -60.94 47.66 7.12
N GLN A 726 -59.94 46.80 7.32
CA GLN A 726 -59.91 45.48 6.69
C GLN A 726 -61.15 44.66 7.12
N GLY A 727 -61.98 44.27 6.15
CA GLY A 727 -63.23 43.55 6.39
C GLY A 727 -64.49 44.44 6.56
N LEU A 728 -64.43 45.75 6.29
CA LEU A 728 -65.61 46.65 6.40
C LEU A 728 -66.78 46.29 5.48
N LEU A 729 -66.51 45.67 4.32
CA LEU A 729 -67.49 45.28 3.30
C LEU A 729 -67.99 43.82 3.44
N ARG A 730 -67.62 43.11 4.52
CA ARG A 730 -68.07 41.74 4.81
C ARG A 730 -69.28 41.70 5.76
#